data_AF-A0AAV7J2Y3-F1
#
_entry.id   AF-A0AAV7J2Y3-F1
#
_cell.length_a   1.000
_cell.length_b   1.000
_cell.length_c   1.000
_cell.angle_alpha   90.00
_cell.angle_beta   90.00
_cell.angle_gamma   90.00
#
_symmetry.space_group_name_H-M   'P 1'
#
loop_
_entity.id
_entity.type
_entity.pdbx_description
1 polymer ?
#
loop_
_entity_poly.entity_id
_entity_poly.type
_entity_poly.pdbx_seq_one_letter_code
_entity_poly.pdbx_strand_id
1 'polypeptide(L)'
;MGEDLKQIIIDLNKFLNKNLSLISFKALTPTDLLQLLSDVLSKITETPRINIIDENIEQSTMRILSILKILKYQTNKDFSLFRQRLSKGDQDTICGIFQWLFKNIDIAQKRAYLSRFLIKIEVPAEYLQDAETSALYERYLELVEEFKIVHKEREAGIKGNEAAAELKSDLRAMEKERQVLVDRIEKIKSKTTSQVHLLQIAQELRLEKDRDHELILQRMQENKAIESLQLSLQKAEQKLQTLQKTDVELTPQTLQQRLQEEVMILMAIYNEKMSKELSALKLRINALNNVVNTPYIGPDDIIKLRQQLDVLVREIQTLAESKITENGSEKITPFRQQAAAIAGIKRTTLDKLEKNENDLAELTIKLENKRAKTKHLAEDSMPKGEDLKRYVARLKTKSGMYKRCRAELTELRAEGGILSRTDIILENKLSDSKTMDAINMMNYEYNIPDHFNESNASDINLQLTRNLLTLKSKLSSLLNDLKPLRQKNYDVDDKYERAKRSYDSIASSTQNAISNLINEVESTRKLIEENTQEMTELQKKIAKMKKIQKNIQDEVRSYANPNGEKSLQDKLNESIISEEKKYKLLKDKEKSLKELLKQSVSQTHQWTSLISIFKSKIENFAENKRRDGIVLRKDGTETLILE
;
A
#
# COMPACT_ATOMS: atom_id res chain seq x y z
N MET A 1 38.07 16.15 -36.80
CA MET A 1 38.83 16.97 -37.77
C MET A 1 37.99 17.45 -38.96
N GLY A 2 37.38 16.56 -39.76
CA GLY A 2 36.57 16.96 -40.93
C GLY A 2 35.24 17.63 -40.58
N GLU A 3 34.55 17.17 -39.53
CA GLU A 3 33.31 17.79 -39.03
C GLU A 3 33.58 19.09 -38.28
N ASP A 4 34.65 19.15 -37.47
CA ASP A 4 35.05 20.37 -36.75
C ASP A 4 35.36 21.53 -37.70
N LEU A 5 36.07 21.26 -38.80
CA LEU A 5 36.37 22.27 -39.83
C LEU A 5 35.12 22.73 -40.59
N LYS A 6 34.16 21.82 -40.86
CA LYS A 6 32.88 22.19 -41.49
C LYS A 6 32.07 23.10 -40.57
N GLN A 7 32.03 22.78 -39.28
CA GLN A 7 31.34 23.60 -38.28
C GLN A 7 31.97 25.00 -38.15
N ILE A 8 33.30 25.07 -38.05
CA ILE A 8 34.06 26.34 -38.03
C ILE A 8 33.74 27.20 -39.25
N ILE A 9 33.65 26.61 -40.44
CA ILE A 9 33.35 27.36 -41.68
C ILE A 9 31.90 27.86 -41.69
N ILE A 10 30.94 27.06 -41.25
CA ILE A 10 29.54 27.48 -41.11
C ILE A 10 29.44 28.67 -40.14
N ASP A 11 30.12 28.58 -39.00
CA ASP A 11 30.08 29.60 -37.97
C ASP A 11 30.85 30.87 -38.41
N LEU A 12 31.99 30.74 -39.10
CA LEU A 12 32.71 31.86 -39.72
C LEU A 12 31.86 32.57 -40.77
N ASN A 13 31.18 31.83 -41.63
CA ASN A 13 30.34 32.38 -42.68
C ASN A 13 29.15 33.15 -42.09
N LYS A 14 28.51 32.62 -41.04
CA LYS A 14 27.46 33.31 -40.29
C LYS A 14 27.98 34.56 -39.56
N PHE A 15 29.17 34.48 -38.96
CA PHE A 15 29.68 35.56 -38.10
C PHE A 15 30.30 36.72 -38.89
N LEU A 16 30.92 36.44 -40.04
CA LEU A 16 31.56 37.43 -40.91
C LEU A 16 30.73 37.79 -42.15
N ASN A 17 29.58 37.15 -42.37
CA ASN A 17 28.78 37.24 -43.61
C ASN A 17 29.63 36.98 -44.88
N LYS A 18 30.49 35.96 -44.84
CA LYS A 18 31.33 35.51 -45.98
C LYS A 18 30.83 34.15 -46.48
N ASN A 19 31.16 33.79 -47.72
CA ASN A 19 30.79 32.50 -48.35
C ASN A 19 32.04 31.64 -48.59
N LEU A 20 32.72 31.23 -47.51
CA LEU A 20 33.88 30.34 -47.60
C LEU A 20 33.43 28.89 -47.79
N SER A 21 33.96 28.21 -48.80
CA SER A 21 33.87 26.76 -49.00
C SER A 21 35.05 26.04 -48.33
N LEU A 22 34.90 24.74 -48.01
CA LEU A 22 35.95 23.90 -47.41
C LEU A 22 37.27 23.93 -48.21
N ILE A 23 37.18 24.06 -49.53
CA ILE A 23 38.33 24.13 -50.44
C ILE A 23 38.97 25.51 -50.37
N SER A 24 38.18 26.58 -50.43
CA SER A 24 38.69 27.96 -50.31
C SER A 24 39.31 28.24 -48.93
N PHE A 25 38.80 27.64 -47.85
CA PHE A 25 39.36 27.81 -46.51
C PHE A 25 40.72 27.11 -46.35
N LYS A 26 40.90 25.94 -46.98
CA LYS A 26 42.19 25.23 -47.00
C LYS A 26 43.22 25.86 -47.94
N ALA A 27 42.79 26.66 -48.90
CA ALA A 27 43.65 27.37 -49.85
C ALA A 27 44.12 28.74 -49.34
N LEU A 28 43.64 29.21 -48.18
CA LEU A 28 44.03 30.51 -47.60
C LEU A 28 45.51 30.50 -47.20
N THR A 29 46.20 31.61 -47.48
CA THR A 29 47.58 31.80 -47.04
C THR A 29 47.65 32.00 -45.51
N PRO A 30 48.78 31.70 -44.86
CA PRO A 30 48.94 31.90 -43.41
C PRO A 30 48.67 33.34 -42.96
N THR A 31 49.00 34.33 -43.81
CA THR A 31 48.72 35.75 -43.61
C THR A 31 47.23 36.06 -43.70
N ASP A 32 46.52 35.49 -44.68
CA ASP A 32 45.07 35.68 -44.81
C ASP A 32 44.31 35.01 -43.66
N LEU A 33 44.82 33.90 -43.15
CA LEU A 33 44.22 33.15 -42.05
C LEU A 33 44.41 33.89 -40.71
N LEU A 34 45.56 34.55 -40.52
CA LEU A 34 45.76 35.50 -39.41
C LEU A 34 44.86 36.73 -39.57
N GLN A 35 44.67 37.24 -40.79
CA GLN A 35 43.75 38.37 -41.03
C GLN A 35 42.31 37.99 -40.68
N LEU A 36 41.89 36.79 -41.06
CA LEU A 36 40.58 36.25 -40.69
C LEU A 36 40.42 36.18 -39.17
N LEU A 37 41.45 35.74 -38.45
CA LEU A 37 41.45 35.71 -36.99
C LEU A 37 41.38 37.13 -36.40
N SER A 38 42.15 38.07 -36.95
CA SER A 38 42.12 39.49 -36.53
C SER A 38 40.76 40.12 -36.79
N ASP A 39 40.10 39.83 -37.92
CA ASP A 39 38.76 40.30 -38.25
C ASP A 39 37.71 39.75 -37.27
N VAL A 40 37.78 38.45 -36.94
CA VAL A 40 36.89 37.81 -35.96
C VAL A 40 37.11 38.41 -34.57
N LEU A 41 38.35 38.53 -34.12
CA LEU A 41 38.67 39.12 -32.83
C LEU A 41 38.22 40.58 -32.77
N SER A 42 38.46 41.39 -33.81
CA SER A 42 38.03 42.79 -33.87
C SER A 42 36.51 42.92 -33.82
N LYS A 43 35.77 41.97 -34.42
CA LYS A 43 34.31 41.94 -34.35
C LYS A 43 33.79 41.55 -32.97
N ILE A 44 34.51 40.70 -32.24
CA ILE A 44 34.19 40.29 -30.86
C ILE A 44 34.54 41.40 -29.85
N THR A 45 35.66 42.11 -30.06
CA THR A 45 36.13 43.17 -29.16
C THR A 45 35.63 44.57 -29.50
N GLU A 46 34.88 44.72 -30.60
CA GLU A 46 34.41 46.01 -31.14
C GLU A 46 35.55 47.02 -31.37
N THR A 47 36.76 46.54 -31.62
CA THR A 47 37.93 47.37 -31.95
C THR A 47 37.98 47.65 -33.45
N PRO A 48 38.61 48.76 -33.89
CA PRO A 48 38.80 49.02 -35.32
C PRO A 48 39.50 47.83 -36.00
N ARG A 49 39.09 47.54 -37.24
CA ARG A 49 39.71 46.49 -38.05
C ARG A 49 41.11 46.94 -38.41
N ILE A 50 42.11 46.12 -38.08
CA ILE A 50 43.50 46.38 -38.42
C ILE A 50 43.92 45.38 -39.49
N ASN A 51 44.49 45.90 -40.57
CA ASN A 51 45.09 45.10 -41.63
C ASN A 51 46.49 44.67 -41.17
N ILE A 52 46.74 43.36 -41.18
CA ILE A 52 48.01 42.77 -40.73
C ILE A 52 49.16 43.12 -41.69
N ILE A 53 48.87 43.53 -42.93
CA ILE A 53 49.86 43.96 -43.91
C ILE A 53 50.56 45.26 -43.47
N ASP A 54 49.85 46.10 -42.70
CA ASP A 54 50.36 47.39 -42.22
C ASP A 54 51.11 47.26 -40.87
N GLU A 55 51.00 46.12 -40.18
CA GLU A 55 51.66 45.83 -38.89
C GLU A 55 52.85 44.87 -39.06
N ASN A 56 53.89 44.98 -38.22
CA ASN A 56 54.91 43.93 -38.14
C ASN A 56 54.27 42.62 -37.62
N ILE A 57 54.64 41.47 -38.19
CA ILE A 57 54.11 40.13 -37.84
C ILE A 57 54.24 39.87 -36.33
N GLU A 58 55.32 40.32 -35.71
CA GLU A 58 55.52 40.20 -34.26
C GLU A 58 54.59 41.08 -33.44
N GLN A 59 54.32 42.31 -33.89
CA GLN A 59 53.40 43.25 -33.23
C GLN A 59 51.95 42.75 -33.35
N SER A 60 51.56 42.26 -34.53
CA SER A 60 50.28 41.59 -34.77
C SER A 60 50.08 40.38 -33.85
N THR A 61 51.11 39.54 -33.72
CA THR A 61 51.08 38.36 -32.85
C THR A 61 50.93 38.75 -31.38
N MET A 62 51.63 39.79 -30.92
CA MET A 62 51.51 40.28 -29.54
C MET A 62 50.13 40.89 -29.25
N ARG A 63 49.53 41.60 -30.22
CA ARG A 63 48.16 42.11 -30.13
C ARG A 63 47.14 40.98 -30.05
N ILE A 64 47.25 39.97 -30.91
CA ILE A 64 46.36 38.80 -30.88
C ILE A 64 46.51 38.06 -29.53
N LEU A 65 47.73 37.89 -29.03
CA LEU A 65 47.99 37.26 -27.74
C LEU A 65 47.44 38.07 -26.55
N SER A 66 47.53 39.41 -26.58
CA SER A 66 46.97 40.25 -25.52
C SER A 66 45.44 40.15 -25.50
N ILE A 67 44.79 40.15 -26.67
CA ILE A 67 43.34 39.95 -26.80
C ILE A 67 42.96 38.54 -26.32
N LEU A 68 43.67 37.49 -26.73
CA LEU A 68 43.40 36.11 -26.29
C LEU A 68 43.58 35.95 -24.76
N LYS A 69 44.53 36.67 -24.16
CA LYS A 69 44.72 36.71 -22.70
C LYS A 69 43.54 37.38 -22.00
N ILE A 70 43.04 38.49 -22.54
CA ILE A 70 41.83 39.16 -22.05
C ILE A 70 40.60 38.24 -22.12
N LEU A 71 40.46 37.50 -23.23
CA LEU A 71 39.39 36.51 -23.40
C LEU A 71 39.57 35.28 -22.50
N LYS A 72 40.73 35.13 -21.83
CA LYS A 72 41.16 33.97 -21.04
C LYS A 72 41.14 32.66 -21.84
N TYR A 73 41.71 32.69 -23.04
CA TYR A 73 42.00 31.47 -23.78
C TYR A 73 43.14 30.70 -23.10
N GLN A 74 42.90 29.44 -22.73
CA GLN A 74 43.92 28.56 -22.16
C GLN A 74 44.53 27.71 -23.27
N THR A 75 45.84 27.85 -23.48
CA THR A 75 46.59 27.04 -24.43
C THR A 75 47.04 25.75 -23.75
N ASN A 76 46.63 24.59 -24.26
CA ASN A 76 47.06 23.27 -23.75
C ASN A 76 48.51 22.90 -24.13
N LYS A 77 49.30 23.84 -24.67
CA LYS A 77 50.67 23.66 -25.19
C LYS A 77 51.59 24.77 -24.64
N ASP A 78 52.90 24.53 -24.67
CA ASP A 78 53.92 25.49 -24.23
C ASP A 78 53.75 26.86 -24.90
N PHE A 79 53.75 27.92 -24.08
CA PHE A 79 53.49 29.29 -24.51
C PHE A 79 54.47 29.78 -25.60
N SER A 80 55.75 29.40 -25.49
CA SER A 80 56.79 29.75 -26.47
C SER A 80 56.55 29.09 -27.83
N LEU A 81 56.15 27.81 -27.84
CA LEU A 81 55.80 27.09 -29.07
C LEU A 81 54.50 27.61 -29.67
N PHE A 82 53.53 27.99 -28.84
CA PHE A 82 52.28 28.60 -29.28
C PHE A 82 52.52 29.95 -29.95
N ARG A 83 53.36 30.82 -29.37
CA ARG A 83 53.76 32.11 -29.97
C ARG A 83 54.43 31.92 -31.33
N GLN A 84 55.34 30.95 -31.44
CA GLN A 84 56.06 30.66 -32.69
C GLN A 84 55.14 30.06 -33.78
N ARG A 85 54.13 29.27 -33.39
CA ARG A 85 53.14 28.71 -34.34
C ARG A 85 52.13 29.75 -34.79
N LEU A 86 51.73 30.65 -33.88
CA LEU A 86 50.86 31.77 -34.22
C LEU A 86 51.55 32.77 -35.15
N SER A 87 52.83 33.09 -34.91
CA SER A 87 53.61 33.97 -35.80
C SER A 87 53.83 33.37 -37.20
N LYS A 88 53.82 32.04 -37.32
CA LYS A 88 53.88 31.31 -38.60
C LYS A 88 52.52 31.11 -39.28
N GLY A 89 51.41 31.44 -38.60
CA GLY A 89 50.05 31.24 -39.11
C GLY A 89 49.66 29.77 -39.27
N ASP A 90 50.07 28.91 -38.32
CA ASP A 90 49.78 27.47 -38.34
C ASP A 90 48.25 27.18 -38.29
N GLN A 91 47.77 26.43 -39.28
CA GLN A 91 46.33 26.19 -39.49
C GLN A 91 45.70 25.46 -38.31
N ASP A 92 46.37 24.47 -37.74
CA ASP A 92 45.84 23.68 -36.61
C ASP A 92 45.68 24.54 -35.35
N THR A 93 46.63 25.43 -35.13
CA THR A 93 46.65 26.33 -33.96
C THR A 93 45.52 27.36 -34.06
N ILE A 94 45.31 27.95 -35.23
CA ILE A 94 44.25 28.94 -35.44
C ILE A 94 42.87 28.29 -35.52
N CYS A 95 42.74 27.09 -36.10
CA CYS A 95 41.49 26.33 -36.05
C CYS A 95 41.11 25.97 -34.61
N GLY A 96 42.09 25.66 -33.74
CA GLY A 96 41.86 25.46 -32.31
C GLY A 96 41.38 26.72 -31.58
N ILE A 97 41.85 27.90 -31.99
CA ILE A 97 41.37 29.19 -31.48
C ILE A 97 39.93 29.46 -31.96
N PHE A 98 39.64 29.26 -33.26
CA PHE A 98 38.29 29.41 -33.80
C PHE A 98 37.29 28.47 -33.14
N GLN A 99 37.65 27.20 -32.96
CA GLN A 99 36.76 26.22 -32.32
C GLN A 99 36.39 26.67 -30.90
N TRP A 100 37.33 27.24 -30.16
CA TRP A 100 37.06 27.74 -28.82
C TRP A 100 36.24 29.04 -28.84
N LEU A 101 36.55 29.97 -29.74
CA LEU A 101 35.82 31.23 -29.88
C LEU A 101 34.36 30.98 -30.27
N PHE A 102 34.09 30.12 -31.26
CA PHE A 102 32.73 29.85 -31.72
C PHE A 102 31.89 29.05 -30.72
N LYS A 103 32.53 28.19 -29.91
CA LYS A 103 31.84 27.54 -28.79
C LYS A 103 31.47 28.50 -27.66
N ASN A 104 32.20 29.60 -27.51
CA ASN A 104 32.09 30.51 -26.36
C ASN A 104 31.89 31.98 -26.77
N ILE A 105 31.20 32.24 -27.89
CA ILE A 105 31.06 33.60 -28.44
C ILE A 105 30.47 34.56 -27.42
N ASP A 106 29.36 34.19 -26.77
CA ASP A 106 28.66 35.06 -25.81
C ASP A 106 29.54 35.38 -24.60
N ILE A 107 30.33 34.39 -24.15
CA ILE A 107 31.26 34.55 -23.04
C ILE A 107 32.43 35.44 -23.47
N ALA A 108 32.94 35.26 -24.68
CA ALA A 108 34.04 36.04 -25.23
C ALA A 108 33.63 37.51 -25.43
N GLN A 109 32.43 37.78 -25.97
CA GLN A 109 31.88 39.13 -26.10
C GLN A 109 31.68 39.79 -24.73
N LYS A 110 31.08 39.08 -23.77
CA LYS A 110 30.93 39.60 -22.39
C LYS A 110 32.28 39.92 -21.74
N ARG A 111 33.29 39.06 -21.91
CA ARG A 111 34.65 39.30 -21.39
C ARG A 111 35.33 40.48 -22.07
N ALA A 112 35.18 40.63 -23.39
CA ALA A 112 35.72 41.76 -24.13
C ALA A 112 35.05 43.09 -23.74
N TYR A 113 33.74 43.08 -23.49
CA TYR A 113 33.03 44.25 -22.98
C TYR A 113 33.48 44.60 -21.55
N LEU A 114 33.52 43.61 -20.66
CA LEU A 114 33.91 43.81 -19.26
C LEU A 114 35.39 44.21 -19.11
N SER A 115 36.27 43.74 -19.99
CA SER A 115 37.70 44.06 -19.90
C SER A 115 37.98 45.55 -20.09
N ARG A 116 37.18 46.25 -20.90
CA ARG A 116 37.29 47.70 -21.08
C ARG A 116 37.10 48.48 -19.77
N PHE A 117 36.34 47.92 -18.83
CA PHE A 117 35.97 48.58 -17.58
C PHE A 117 36.64 47.97 -16.34
N LEU A 118 37.00 46.68 -16.38
CA LEU A 118 37.55 45.95 -15.23
C LEU A 118 39.07 45.79 -15.26
N ILE A 119 39.74 46.04 -16.38
CA ILE A 119 41.21 46.11 -16.41
C ILE A 119 41.62 47.40 -15.71
N LYS A 120 42.25 47.25 -14.54
CA LYS A 120 42.72 48.36 -13.73
C LYS A 120 43.81 49.10 -14.47
N ILE A 121 43.77 50.42 -14.42
CA ILE A 121 44.87 51.27 -14.85
C ILE A 121 46.01 51.07 -13.83
N GLU A 122 47.16 50.61 -14.31
CA GLU A 122 48.37 50.46 -13.48
C GLU A 122 48.98 51.84 -13.29
N VAL A 123 48.71 52.46 -12.13
CA VAL A 123 49.33 53.73 -11.74
C VAL A 123 50.63 53.39 -10.98
N PRO A 124 51.80 53.88 -11.43
CA PRO A 124 53.06 53.61 -10.74
C PRO A 124 53.02 54.09 -9.28
N ALA A 125 53.66 53.32 -8.39
CA ALA A 125 53.64 53.56 -6.95
C ALA A 125 54.19 54.95 -6.53
N GLU A 126 55.03 55.55 -7.38
CA GLU A 126 55.58 56.90 -7.21
C GLU A 126 54.48 57.98 -7.25
N TYR A 127 53.50 57.84 -8.15
CA TYR A 127 52.38 58.78 -8.28
C TYR A 127 51.27 58.53 -7.26
N LEU A 128 51.24 57.35 -6.63
CA LEU A 128 50.28 57.00 -5.57
C LEU A 128 50.73 57.50 -4.19
N GLN A 129 51.94 58.05 -4.05
CA GLN A 129 52.39 58.70 -2.81
C GLN A 129 51.73 60.05 -2.57
N ASP A 130 51.25 60.70 -3.63
CA ASP A 130 50.46 61.92 -3.52
C ASP A 130 49.04 61.60 -3.00
N ALA A 131 48.57 62.39 -2.04
CA ALA A 131 47.34 62.10 -1.31
C ALA A 131 46.10 62.27 -2.20
N GLU A 132 46.13 63.23 -3.13
CA GLU A 132 45.01 63.50 -4.04
C GLU A 132 44.83 62.40 -5.07
N THR A 133 45.92 61.92 -5.68
CA THR A 133 45.90 60.83 -6.67
C THR A 133 45.50 59.50 -6.03
N SER A 134 45.93 59.25 -4.79
CA SER A 134 45.54 58.07 -4.01
C SER A 134 44.04 58.05 -3.74
N ALA A 135 43.47 59.16 -3.25
CA ALA A 135 42.02 59.28 -3.02
C ALA A 135 41.20 59.13 -4.31
N LEU A 136 41.71 59.65 -5.44
CA LEU A 136 41.06 59.52 -6.74
C LEU A 136 41.10 58.07 -7.26
N TYR A 137 42.19 57.35 -6.99
CA TYR A 137 42.33 55.93 -7.31
C TYR A 137 41.40 55.07 -6.44
N GLU A 138 41.25 55.37 -5.15
CA GLU A 138 40.27 54.70 -4.27
C GLU A 138 38.84 54.88 -4.78
N ARG A 139 38.44 56.11 -5.12
CA ARG A 139 37.14 56.40 -5.71
C ARG A 139 36.92 55.67 -7.04
N TYR A 140 37.96 55.55 -7.87
CA TYR A 140 37.90 54.74 -9.09
C TYR A 140 37.63 53.26 -8.78
N LEU A 141 38.30 52.70 -7.77
CA LEU A 141 38.07 51.32 -7.34
C LEU A 141 36.65 51.09 -6.81
N GLU A 142 36.10 52.04 -6.04
CA GLU A 142 34.71 52.01 -5.58
C GLU A 142 33.73 51.98 -6.76
N LEU A 143 33.89 52.88 -7.73
CA LEU A 143 33.06 52.91 -8.94
C LEU A 143 33.16 51.61 -9.76
N VAL A 144 34.33 50.97 -9.79
CA VAL A 144 34.51 49.67 -10.45
C VAL A 144 33.74 48.56 -9.71
N GLU A 145 33.69 48.58 -8.38
CA GLU A 145 32.88 47.62 -7.61
C GLU A 145 31.37 47.89 -7.77
N GLU A 146 30.93 49.15 -7.74
CA GLU A 146 29.54 49.52 -8.03
C GLU A 146 29.11 49.04 -9.42
N PHE A 147 29.95 49.26 -10.44
CA PHE A 147 29.70 48.77 -11.80
C PHE A 147 29.51 47.25 -11.83
N LYS A 148 30.30 46.47 -11.08
CA LYS A 148 30.15 45.00 -11.04
C LYS A 148 28.80 44.59 -10.46
N ILE A 149 28.31 45.28 -9.43
CA ILE A 149 27.02 44.99 -8.78
C ILE A 149 25.89 45.28 -9.78
N VAL A 150 25.85 46.50 -10.32
CA VAL A 150 24.81 46.94 -11.26
C VAL A 150 24.80 46.09 -12.53
N HIS A 151 25.98 45.75 -13.07
CA HIS A 151 26.06 44.90 -14.26
C HIS A 151 25.55 43.48 -13.98
N LYS A 152 25.81 42.90 -12.80
CA LYS A 152 25.27 41.59 -12.42
C LYS A 152 23.76 41.60 -12.29
N GLU A 153 23.19 42.65 -11.69
CA GLU A 153 21.74 42.81 -11.59
C GLU A 153 21.08 42.95 -12.95
N ARG A 154 21.66 43.76 -13.84
CA ARG A 154 21.20 43.90 -15.24
C ARG A 154 21.22 42.57 -15.98
N GLU A 155 22.30 41.80 -15.89
CA GLU A 155 22.40 40.48 -16.53
C GLU A 155 21.35 39.48 -16.01
N ALA A 156 21.06 39.52 -14.70
CA ALA A 156 19.97 38.74 -14.12
C ALA A 156 18.61 39.18 -14.65
N GLY A 157 18.38 40.50 -14.78
CA GLY A 157 17.15 41.06 -15.34
C GLY A 157 16.92 40.74 -16.82
N ILE A 158 17.98 40.71 -17.64
CA ILE A 158 17.88 40.36 -19.08
C ILE A 158 17.34 38.93 -19.26
N LYS A 159 17.85 37.97 -18.48
CA LYS A 159 17.34 36.59 -18.51
C LYS A 159 15.87 36.50 -18.09
N GLY A 160 15.45 37.32 -17.12
CA GLY A 160 14.04 37.43 -16.74
C GLY A 160 13.15 38.00 -17.84
N ASN A 161 13.65 38.99 -18.59
CA ASN A 161 12.92 39.61 -19.70
C ASN A 161 12.74 38.67 -20.90
N GLU A 162 13.69 37.78 -21.18
CA GLU A 162 13.55 36.75 -22.23
C GLU A 162 12.35 35.83 -21.93
N ALA A 163 12.25 35.32 -20.70
CA ALA A 163 11.11 34.52 -20.26
C ALA A 163 9.78 35.32 -20.32
N ALA A 164 9.82 36.61 -19.97
CA ALA A 164 8.66 37.48 -20.08
C ALA A 164 8.24 37.75 -21.54
N ALA A 165 9.20 37.81 -22.47
CA ALA A 165 8.94 37.99 -23.89
C ALA A 165 8.30 36.76 -24.53
N GLU A 166 8.75 35.56 -24.17
CA GLU A 166 8.11 34.29 -24.58
C GLU A 166 6.68 34.22 -24.06
N LEU A 167 6.46 34.46 -22.77
CA LEU A 167 5.12 34.46 -22.17
C LEU A 167 4.19 35.52 -22.79
N LYS A 168 4.73 36.69 -23.17
CA LYS A 168 3.98 37.73 -23.90
C LYS A 168 3.62 37.29 -25.32
N SER A 169 4.49 36.52 -25.99
CA SER A 169 4.20 35.93 -27.29
C SER A 169 3.09 34.88 -27.18
N ASP A 170 3.16 34.01 -26.16
CA ASP A 170 2.16 32.97 -25.91
C ASP A 170 0.79 33.57 -25.54
N LEU A 171 0.78 34.61 -24.69
CA LEU A 171 -0.45 35.35 -24.39
C LEU A 171 -1.08 35.96 -25.65
N ARG A 172 -0.28 36.53 -26.55
CA ARG A 172 -0.78 37.05 -27.83
C ARG A 172 -1.32 35.93 -28.72
N ALA A 173 -0.73 34.74 -28.69
CA ALA A 173 -1.24 33.58 -29.42
C ALA A 173 -2.59 33.12 -28.84
N MET A 174 -2.68 32.97 -27.52
CA MET A 174 -3.92 32.62 -26.82
C MET A 174 -5.02 33.67 -27.02
N GLU A 175 -4.69 34.96 -27.04
CA GLU A 175 -5.64 36.04 -27.32
C GLU A 175 -6.19 35.95 -28.75
N LYS A 176 -5.33 35.64 -29.73
CA LYS A 176 -5.77 35.42 -31.11
C LYS A 176 -6.68 34.19 -31.22
N GLU A 177 -6.31 33.07 -30.60
CA GLU A 177 -7.15 31.86 -30.57
C GLU A 177 -8.50 32.14 -29.90
N ARG A 178 -8.49 32.84 -28.77
CA ARG A 178 -9.72 33.29 -28.09
C ARG A 178 -10.58 34.13 -29.01
N GLN A 179 -9.99 35.09 -29.74
CA GLN A 179 -10.73 35.93 -30.68
C GLN A 179 -11.35 35.10 -31.81
N VAL A 180 -10.59 34.18 -32.41
CA VAL A 180 -11.10 33.27 -33.45
C VAL A 180 -12.25 32.39 -32.93
N LEU A 181 -12.14 31.88 -31.70
CA LEU A 181 -13.21 31.10 -31.07
C LEU A 181 -14.45 31.96 -30.79
N VAL A 182 -14.28 33.19 -30.31
CA VAL A 182 -15.38 34.14 -30.08
C VAL A 182 -16.09 34.47 -31.39
N ASP A 183 -15.35 34.83 -32.45
CA ASP A 183 -15.92 35.13 -33.77
C ASP A 183 -16.68 33.92 -34.34
N ARG A 184 -16.16 32.70 -34.12
CA ARG A 184 -16.85 31.45 -34.52
C ARG A 184 -18.11 31.22 -33.70
N ILE A 185 -18.07 31.46 -32.39
CA ILE A 185 -19.24 31.35 -31.50
C ILE A 185 -20.29 32.38 -31.91
N GLU A 186 -19.91 33.62 -32.22
CA GLU A 186 -20.84 34.65 -32.69
C GLU A 186 -21.48 34.26 -34.03
N LYS A 187 -20.71 33.73 -34.98
CA LYS A 187 -21.23 33.19 -36.26
C LYS A 187 -22.19 32.01 -36.06
N ILE A 188 -21.98 31.17 -35.05
CA ILE A 188 -22.89 30.06 -34.75
C ILE A 188 -24.13 30.58 -34.02
N LYS A 189 -23.96 31.45 -33.01
CA LYS A 189 -25.07 32.08 -32.28
C LYS A 189 -26.01 32.85 -33.22
N SER A 190 -25.48 33.61 -34.17
CA SER A 190 -26.31 34.33 -35.16
C SER A 190 -27.11 33.40 -36.08
N LYS A 191 -26.65 32.17 -36.31
CA LYS A 191 -27.39 31.14 -37.05
C LYS A 191 -28.41 30.39 -36.19
N THR A 192 -28.25 30.38 -34.87
CA THR A 192 -29.06 29.59 -33.95
C THR A 192 -29.98 30.42 -33.05
N THR A 193 -29.99 31.75 -33.20
CA THR A 193 -30.87 32.70 -32.47
C THR A 193 -32.36 32.35 -32.53
N SER A 194 -32.81 31.66 -33.58
CA SER A 194 -34.20 31.22 -33.74
C SER A 194 -34.59 30.02 -32.85
N GLN A 195 -33.63 29.24 -32.33
CA GLN A 195 -33.88 27.96 -31.65
C GLN A 195 -33.10 27.82 -30.32
N VAL A 196 -33.24 28.80 -29.43
CA VAL A 196 -32.53 28.85 -28.14
C VAL A 196 -32.82 27.64 -27.24
N HIS A 197 -34.06 27.13 -27.22
CA HIS A 197 -34.43 25.95 -26.44
C HIS A 197 -33.70 24.67 -26.90
N LEU A 198 -33.45 24.51 -28.20
CA LEU A 198 -32.68 23.38 -28.72
C LEU A 198 -31.20 23.47 -28.35
N LEU A 199 -30.64 24.67 -28.19
CA LEU A 199 -29.28 24.85 -27.68
C LEU A 199 -29.13 24.38 -26.23
N GLN A 200 -30.13 24.67 -25.39
CA GLN A 200 -30.13 24.21 -23.99
C GLN A 200 -30.16 22.69 -23.92
N ILE A 201 -31.07 22.05 -24.66
CA ILE A 201 -31.13 20.58 -24.75
C ILE A 201 -29.84 20.00 -25.33
N ALA A 202 -29.26 20.61 -26.36
CA ALA A 202 -28.00 20.15 -26.95
C ALA A 202 -26.81 20.29 -25.97
N GLN A 203 -26.82 21.34 -25.14
CA GLN A 203 -25.82 21.52 -24.08
C GLN A 203 -25.98 20.45 -23.00
N GLU A 204 -27.21 20.19 -22.53
CA GLU A 204 -27.50 19.12 -21.57
C GLU A 204 -27.08 17.75 -22.13
N LEU A 205 -27.45 17.44 -23.38
CA LEU A 205 -27.03 16.21 -24.05
C LEU A 205 -25.51 16.11 -24.17
N ARG A 206 -24.81 17.22 -24.45
CA ARG A 206 -23.35 17.23 -24.51
C ARG A 206 -22.74 16.95 -23.13
N LEU A 207 -23.24 17.60 -22.08
CA LEU A 207 -22.79 17.35 -20.71
C LEU A 207 -23.02 15.90 -20.29
N GLU A 208 -24.17 15.32 -20.64
CA GLU A 208 -24.43 13.90 -20.39
C GLU A 208 -23.50 12.97 -21.19
N LYS A 209 -23.18 13.30 -22.45
CA LYS A 209 -22.19 12.54 -23.24
C LYS A 209 -20.77 12.66 -22.71
N ASP A 210 -20.37 13.84 -22.25
CA ASP A 210 -19.06 14.06 -21.64
C ASP A 210 -18.94 13.26 -20.33
N ARG A 211 -20.00 13.26 -19.50
CA ARG A 211 -20.11 12.39 -18.30
C ARG A 211 -20.05 10.91 -18.63
N ASP A 212 -20.79 10.46 -19.65
CA ASP A 212 -20.75 9.06 -20.08
C ASP A 212 -19.34 8.67 -20.56
N HIS A 213 -18.65 9.56 -21.29
CA HIS A 213 -17.27 9.34 -21.71
C HIS A 213 -16.31 9.25 -20.52
N GLU A 214 -16.43 10.13 -19.53
CA GLU A 214 -15.65 10.06 -18.29
C GLU A 214 -15.89 8.76 -17.53
N LEU A 215 -17.15 8.32 -17.40
CA LEU A 215 -17.51 7.05 -16.77
C LEU A 215 -16.96 5.84 -17.53
N ILE A 216 -16.96 5.87 -18.86
CA ILE A 216 -16.35 4.84 -19.70
C ILE A 216 -14.84 4.80 -19.47
N LEU A 217 -14.17 5.96 -19.44
CA LEU A 217 -12.73 6.04 -19.15
C LEU A 217 -12.39 5.51 -17.75
N GLN A 218 -13.17 5.87 -16.73
CA GLN A 218 -13.02 5.36 -15.37
C GLN A 218 -13.21 3.84 -15.32
N ARG A 219 -14.28 3.32 -15.94
CA ARG A 219 -14.52 1.87 -16.03
C ARG A 219 -13.37 1.14 -16.72
N MET A 220 -12.83 1.71 -17.80
CA MET A 220 -11.66 1.14 -18.48
C MET A 220 -10.42 1.13 -17.59
N GLN A 221 -10.20 2.18 -16.79
CA GLN A 221 -9.08 2.23 -15.83
C GLN A 221 -9.27 1.23 -14.69
N GLU A 222 -10.46 1.14 -14.11
CA GLU A 222 -10.80 0.18 -13.05
C GLU A 222 -10.68 -1.27 -13.54
N ASN A 223 -11.20 -1.59 -14.73
CA ASN A 223 -11.05 -2.92 -15.32
C ASN A 223 -9.58 -3.29 -15.54
N LYS A 224 -8.76 -2.36 -16.07
CA LYS A 224 -7.31 -2.58 -16.20
C LYS A 224 -6.64 -2.80 -14.85
N ALA A 225 -7.06 -2.07 -13.81
CA ALA A 225 -6.55 -2.25 -12.46
C ALA A 225 -6.92 -3.65 -11.91
N ILE A 226 -8.17 -4.08 -12.07
CA ILE A 226 -8.64 -5.42 -11.69
C ILE A 226 -7.85 -6.50 -12.43
N GLU A 227 -7.69 -6.40 -13.76
CA GLU A 227 -6.88 -7.34 -14.56
C GLU A 227 -5.43 -7.41 -14.05
N SER A 228 -4.81 -6.25 -13.73
CA SER A 228 -3.45 -6.22 -13.20
C SER A 228 -3.33 -6.87 -11.82
N LEU A 229 -4.32 -6.69 -10.94
CA LEU A 229 -4.37 -7.30 -9.62
C LEU A 229 -4.61 -8.82 -9.73
N GLN A 230 -5.50 -9.27 -10.62
CA GLN A 230 -5.73 -10.68 -10.90
C GLN A 230 -4.46 -11.36 -11.42
N LEU A 231 -3.74 -10.74 -12.36
CA LEU A 231 -2.45 -11.26 -12.84
C LEU A 231 -1.40 -11.32 -11.73
N SER A 232 -1.37 -10.32 -10.84
CA SER A 232 -0.46 -10.30 -9.68
C SER A 232 -0.77 -11.42 -8.69
N LEU A 233 -2.06 -11.64 -8.41
CA LEU A 233 -2.55 -12.72 -7.55
C LEU A 233 -2.19 -14.08 -8.16
N GLN A 234 -2.47 -14.30 -9.44
CA GLN A 234 -2.13 -15.55 -10.13
C GLN A 234 -0.62 -15.82 -10.09
N LYS A 235 0.22 -14.80 -10.27
CA LYS A 235 1.68 -14.92 -10.12
C LYS A 235 2.09 -15.28 -8.69
N ALA A 236 1.45 -14.70 -7.68
CA ALA A 236 1.72 -15.03 -6.28
C ALA A 236 1.30 -16.47 -5.95
N GLU A 237 0.17 -16.93 -6.47
CA GLU A 237 -0.29 -18.32 -6.33
C GLU A 237 0.62 -19.31 -7.06
N GLN A 238 1.07 -18.99 -8.27
CA GLN A 238 2.05 -19.80 -8.99
C GLN A 238 3.36 -19.92 -8.19
N LYS A 239 3.87 -18.80 -7.65
CA LYS A 239 5.05 -18.81 -6.77
C LYS A 239 4.83 -19.64 -5.51
N LEU A 240 3.65 -19.56 -4.91
CA LEU A 240 3.31 -20.37 -3.74
C LEU A 240 3.25 -21.85 -4.09
N GLN A 241 2.66 -22.21 -5.24
CA GLN A 241 2.62 -23.59 -5.72
C GLN A 241 4.01 -24.13 -6.08
N THR A 242 4.89 -23.31 -6.68
CA THR A 242 6.28 -23.72 -6.90
C THR A 242 7.00 -23.90 -5.58
N LEU A 243 6.85 -22.99 -4.61
CA LEU A 243 7.42 -23.13 -3.26
C LEU A 243 6.94 -24.41 -2.54
N GLN A 244 5.62 -24.68 -2.59
CA GLN A 244 5.04 -25.90 -2.04
C GLN A 244 5.54 -27.18 -2.73
N LYS A 245 5.79 -27.13 -4.05
CA LYS A 245 6.38 -28.24 -4.79
C LYS A 245 7.89 -28.38 -4.55
N THR A 246 8.59 -27.28 -4.28
CA THR A 246 10.03 -27.29 -3.96
C THR A 246 10.33 -27.83 -2.57
N ASP A 247 9.38 -27.74 -1.62
CA ASP A 247 9.52 -28.33 -0.28
C ASP A 247 9.58 -29.86 -0.31
N VAL A 248 9.12 -30.51 -1.39
CA VAL A 248 8.97 -31.96 -1.43
C VAL A 248 10.18 -32.67 -2.07
N GLU A 249 10.80 -32.18 -3.16
CA GLU A 249 11.93 -32.90 -3.80
C GLU A 249 12.85 -32.04 -4.74
N LEU A 250 13.57 -31.00 -4.29
CA LEU A 250 14.52 -30.34 -5.22
C LEU A 250 15.82 -29.82 -4.58
N THR A 251 16.95 -30.22 -5.16
CA THR A 251 18.26 -29.62 -4.88
C THR A 251 18.35 -28.19 -5.48
N PRO A 252 19.10 -27.26 -4.87
CA PRO A 252 19.25 -25.89 -5.40
C PRO A 252 19.69 -25.83 -6.88
N GLN A 253 20.46 -26.82 -7.33
CA GLN A 253 20.94 -26.94 -8.71
C GLN A 253 19.82 -27.22 -9.72
N THR A 254 18.87 -28.10 -9.38
CA THR A 254 17.73 -28.41 -10.25
C THR A 254 16.73 -27.26 -10.30
N LEU A 255 16.62 -26.49 -9.21
CA LEU A 255 15.82 -25.27 -9.17
C LEU A 255 16.42 -24.18 -10.06
N GLN A 256 17.74 -24.00 -9.98
CA GLN A 256 18.46 -23.05 -10.82
C GLN A 256 18.32 -23.40 -12.31
N GLN A 257 18.42 -24.68 -12.68
CA GLN A 257 18.22 -25.12 -14.07
C GLN A 257 16.80 -24.80 -14.57
N ARG A 258 15.76 -25.12 -13.78
CA ARG A 258 14.37 -24.78 -14.14
C ARG A 258 14.14 -23.29 -14.29
N LEU A 259 14.66 -22.47 -13.38
CA LEU A 259 14.56 -21.01 -13.47
C LEU A 259 15.31 -20.47 -14.69
N GLN A 260 16.46 -21.04 -15.05
CA GLN A 260 17.19 -20.67 -16.25
C GLN A 260 16.39 -21.01 -17.53
N GLU A 261 15.77 -22.19 -17.58
CA GLU A 261 14.89 -22.59 -18.68
C GLU A 261 13.67 -21.68 -18.79
N GLU A 262 12.99 -21.36 -17.68
CA GLU A 262 11.87 -20.41 -17.65
C GLU A 262 12.29 -19.02 -18.13
N VAL A 263 13.43 -18.50 -17.67
CA VAL A 263 13.96 -17.20 -18.11
C VAL A 263 14.29 -17.22 -19.61
N MET A 264 14.84 -18.31 -20.14
CA MET A 264 15.10 -18.47 -21.57
C MET A 264 13.81 -18.50 -22.40
N ILE A 265 12.78 -19.20 -21.94
CA ILE A 265 11.45 -19.25 -22.58
C ILE A 265 10.81 -17.87 -22.56
N LEU A 266 10.80 -17.18 -21.41
CA LEU A 266 10.24 -15.84 -21.26
C LEU A 266 10.96 -14.81 -22.15
N MET A 267 12.29 -14.88 -22.23
CA MET A 267 13.07 -14.04 -23.15
C MET A 267 12.72 -14.32 -24.62
N ALA A 268 12.50 -15.58 -24.99
CA ALA A 268 12.08 -15.93 -26.35
C ALA A 268 10.68 -15.38 -26.67
N ILE A 269 9.72 -15.51 -25.75
CA ILE A 269 8.36 -14.97 -25.91
C ILE A 269 8.38 -13.44 -26.03
N TYR A 270 9.15 -12.76 -25.16
CA TYR A 270 9.28 -11.31 -25.17
C TYR A 270 9.90 -10.78 -26.47
N ASN A 271 11.05 -11.34 -26.86
CA ASN A 271 11.81 -10.86 -28.01
C ASN A 271 11.14 -11.17 -29.34
N GLU A 272 10.43 -12.30 -29.48
CA GLU A 272 9.91 -12.72 -30.78
C GLU A 272 8.41 -12.49 -30.96
N LYS A 273 7.58 -12.84 -29.98
CA LYS A 273 6.12 -12.79 -30.11
C LYS A 273 5.57 -11.43 -29.66
N MET A 274 5.84 -11.04 -28.41
CA MET A 274 5.31 -9.81 -27.83
C MET A 274 5.78 -8.56 -28.57
N SER A 275 7.06 -8.50 -28.96
CA SER A 275 7.59 -7.36 -29.73
C SER A 275 6.90 -7.20 -31.10
N LYS A 276 6.65 -8.30 -31.81
CA LYS A 276 5.98 -8.31 -33.12
C LYS A 276 4.50 -7.98 -33.00
N GLU A 277 3.80 -8.54 -32.03
CA GLU A 277 2.38 -8.22 -31.79
C GLU A 277 2.20 -6.76 -31.36
N LEU A 278 3.06 -6.25 -30.47
CA LEU A 278 3.00 -4.87 -30.00
C LEU A 278 3.28 -3.87 -31.13
N SER A 279 4.27 -4.14 -31.98
CA SER A 279 4.54 -3.32 -33.17
C SER A 279 3.40 -3.37 -34.18
N ALA A 280 2.81 -4.54 -34.45
CA ALA A 280 1.63 -4.67 -35.32
C ALA A 280 0.41 -3.92 -34.76
N LEU A 281 0.15 -4.02 -33.45
CA LEU A 281 -0.90 -3.26 -32.77
C LEU A 281 -0.67 -1.75 -32.83
N LYS A 282 0.57 -1.29 -32.58
CA LYS A 282 0.92 0.14 -32.72
C LYS A 282 0.70 0.64 -34.15
N LEU A 283 1.11 -0.13 -35.16
CA LEU A 283 0.86 0.22 -36.56
C LEU A 283 -0.64 0.30 -36.87
N ARG A 284 -1.44 -0.63 -36.34
CA ARG A 284 -2.91 -0.61 -36.48
C ARG A 284 -3.54 0.60 -35.81
N ILE A 285 -3.11 0.94 -34.59
CA ILE A 285 -3.61 2.13 -33.86
C ILE A 285 -3.24 3.41 -34.62
N ASN A 286 -2.01 3.51 -35.11
CA ASN A 286 -1.58 4.66 -35.92
C ASN A 286 -2.40 4.78 -37.21
N ALA A 287 -2.69 3.66 -37.88
CA ALA A 287 -3.55 3.65 -39.06
C ALA A 287 -4.98 4.11 -38.72
N LEU A 288 -5.56 3.62 -37.62
CA LEU A 288 -6.89 4.04 -37.16
C LEU A 288 -6.92 5.52 -36.77
N ASN A 289 -5.91 6.02 -36.05
CA ASN A 289 -5.78 7.44 -35.73
C ASN A 289 -5.67 8.29 -37.00
N ASN A 290 -4.93 7.83 -38.01
CA ASN A 290 -4.85 8.52 -39.29
C ASN A 290 -6.21 8.57 -39.98
N VAL A 291 -7.00 7.49 -39.93
CA VAL A 291 -8.36 7.44 -40.49
C VAL A 291 -9.33 8.35 -39.73
N VAL A 292 -9.19 8.48 -38.40
CA VAL A 292 -10.00 9.40 -37.59
C VAL A 292 -9.64 10.87 -37.88
N ASN A 293 -8.36 11.14 -38.12
CA ASN A 293 -7.86 12.50 -38.38
C ASN A 293 -8.05 12.95 -39.84
N THR A 294 -8.27 12.03 -40.79
CA THR A 294 -8.57 12.39 -42.17
C THR A 294 -10.07 12.68 -42.34
N PRO A 295 -10.44 13.87 -42.88
CA PRO A 295 -11.83 14.20 -43.13
C PRO A 295 -12.36 13.34 -44.28
N TYR A 296 -13.18 12.33 -43.96
CA TYR A 296 -13.92 11.42 -44.85
C TYR A 296 -13.12 10.84 -46.04
N ILE A 297 -12.67 9.60 -45.91
CA ILE A 297 -12.11 8.83 -47.03
C ILE A 297 -13.28 8.28 -47.87
N GLY A 298 -13.47 8.82 -49.07
CA GLY A 298 -14.48 8.31 -50.01
C GLY A 298 -14.13 6.94 -50.59
N PRO A 299 -15.10 6.19 -51.16
CA PRO A 299 -14.84 4.89 -51.79
C PRO A 299 -13.80 4.96 -52.91
N ASP A 300 -13.73 6.08 -53.64
CA ASP A 300 -12.75 6.29 -54.72
C ASP A 300 -11.31 6.42 -54.21
N ASP A 301 -11.10 7.02 -53.04
CA ASP A 301 -9.76 7.16 -52.46
C ASP A 301 -9.28 5.83 -51.85
N ILE A 302 -10.20 5.01 -51.33
CA ILE A 302 -9.90 3.62 -50.94
C ILE A 302 -9.48 2.80 -52.16
N ILE A 303 -10.16 2.97 -53.31
CA ILE A 303 -9.80 2.27 -54.55
C ILE A 303 -8.41 2.72 -55.04
N LYS A 304 -8.10 4.01 -55.01
CA LYS A 304 -6.75 4.51 -55.36
C LYS A 304 -5.67 3.96 -54.43
N LEU A 305 -5.92 3.92 -53.12
CA LEU A 305 -4.99 3.33 -52.14
C LEU A 305 -4.79 1.84 -52.37
N ARG A 306 -5.85 1.09 -52.73
CA ARG A 306 -5.74 -0.33 -53.10
C ARG A 306 -4.94 -0.52 -54.37
N GLN A 307 -5.14 0.31 -55.39
CA GLN A 307 -4.36 0.26 -56.63
C GLN A 307 -2.88 0.57 -56.37
N GLN A 308 -2.57 1.56 -55.53
CA GLN A 308 -1.20 1.86 -55.11
C GLN A 308 -0.58 0.70 -54.33
N LEU A 309 -1.34 0.05 -53.45
CA LEU A 309 -0.90 -1.14 -52.74
C LEU A 309 -0.60 -2.30 -53.71
N ASP A 310 -1.46 -2.54 -54.70
CA ASP A 310 -1.25 -3.58 -55.70
C ASP A 310 0.00 -3.32 -56.55
N VAL A 311 0.27 -2.06 -56.90
CA VAL A 311 1.50 -1.66 -57.62
C VAL A 311 2.72 -1.90 -56.75
N LEU A 312 2.71 -1.44 -55.50
CA LEU A 312 3.83 -1.65 -54.56
C LEU A 312 4.06 -3.14 -54.26
N VAL A 313 3.01 -3.95 -54.14
CA VAL A 313 3.12 -5.40 -53.94
C VAL A 313 3.78 -6.05 -55.16
N ARG A 314 3.42 -5.64 -56.38
CA ARG A 314 4.09 -6.12 -57.61
C ARG A 314 5.55 -5.68 -57.67
N GLU A 315 5.87 -4.44 -57.31
CA GLU A 315 7.25 -3.95 -57.24
C GLU A 315 8.08 -4.69 -56.20
N ILE A 316 7.51 -4.96 -55.01
CA ILE A 316 8.19 -5.77 -53.98
C ILE A 316 8.42 -7.20 -54.48
N GLN A 317 7.47 -7.77 -55.21
CA GLN A 317 7.58 -9.10 -55.76
C GLN A 317 8.64 -9.18 -56.86
N THR A 318 8.70 -8.22 -57.78
CA THR A 318 9.77 -8.16 -58.80
C THR A 318 11.15 -7.88 -58.18
N LEU A 319 11.22 -7.05 -57.13
CA LEU A 319 12.45 -6.83 -56.35
C LEU A 319 12.88 -8.08 -55.57
N ALA A 320 11.93 -8.86 -55.06
CA ALA A 320 12.22 -10.12 -54.38
C ALA A 320 12.70 -11.19 -55.37
N GLU A 321 12.07 -11.30 -56.54
CA GLU A 321 12.45 -12.21 -57.62
C GLU A 321 13.82 -11.84 -58.20
N SER A 322 14.08 -10.56 -58.49
CA SER A 322 15.39 -10.10 -58.97
C SER A 322 16.52 -10.37 -57.98
N LYS A 323 16.27 -10.18 -56.67
CA LYS A 323 17.24 -10.49 -55.60
C LYS A 323 17.51 -12.00 -55.43
N ILE A 324 16.59 -12.85 -55.86
CA ILE A 324 16.80 -14.31 -55.92
C ILE A 324 17.67 -14.65 -57.13
N THR A 325 17.47 -13.97 -58.27
CA THR A 325 18.22 -14.19 -59.52
C THR A 325 19.62 -13.57 -59.55
N GLU A 326 19.96 -12.61 -58.68
CA GLU A 326 21.33 -12.09 -58.57
C GLU A 326 22.28 -13.17 -58.02
N ASN A 327 23.25 -13.58 -58.85
CA ASN A 327 24.20 -14.69 -58.72
C ASN A 327 25.11 -14.72 -57.47
N GLY A 328 24.85 -13.90 -56.45
CA GLY A 328 25.47 -13.96 -55.12
C GLY A 328 24.60 -14.64 -54.05
N SER A 329 23.36 -15.03 -54.39
CA SER A 329 22.33 -15.48 -53.45
C SER A 329 22.29 -16.99 -53.19
N GLU A 330 22.81 -17.84 -54.09
CA GLU A 330 22.68 -19.32 -54.02
C GLU A 330 23.22 -19.93 -52.72
N LYS A 331 24.27 -19.32 -52.12
CA LYS A 331 24.79 -19.77 -50.81
C LYS A 331 23.92 -19.31 -49.63
N ILE A 332 23.19 -18.21 -49.75
CA ILE A 332 22.40 -17.59 -48.67
C ILE A 332 20.96 -18.13 -48.66
N THR A 333 20.42 -18.51 -49.81
CA THR A 333 19.08 -19.11 -49.96
C THR A 333 18.84 -20.33 -49.06
N PRO A 334 19.73 -21.34 -48.97
CA PRO A 334 19.54 -22.47 -48.06
C PRO A 334 19.57 -22.04 -46.59
N PHE A 335 20.42 -21.09 -46.19
CA PHE A 335 20.41 -20.56 -44.82
C PHE A 335 19.14 -19.76 -44.51
N ARG A 336 18.54 -19.07 -45.48
CA ARG A 336 17.24 -18.41 -45.32
C ARG A 336 16.10 -19.41 -45.18
N GLN A 337 16.11 -20.48 -45.97
CA GLN A 337 15.13 -21.56 -45.85
C GLN A 337 15.28 -22.28 -44.51
N GLN A 338 16.51 -22.56 -44.07
CA GLN A 338 16.80 -23.14 -42.76
C GLN A 338 16.37 -22.19 -41.62
N ALA A 339 16.67 -20.90 -41.71
CA ALA A 339 16.24 -19.91 -40.73
C ALA A 339 14.71 -19.76 -40.69
N ALA A 340 14.04 -19.79 -41.84
CA ALA A 340 12.59 -19.77 -41.93
C ALA A 340 11.95 -21.05 -41.35
N ALA A 341 12.55 -22.22 -41.60
CA ALA A 341 12.12 -23.49 -41.03
C ALA A 341 12.32 -23.52 -39.50
N ILE A 342 13.48 -23.07 -39.00
CA ILE A 342 13.76 -22.96 -37.56
C ILE A 342 12.80 -21.96 -36.91
N ALA A 343 12.56 -20.80 -37.52
CA ALA A 343 11.60 -19.82 -37.03
C ALA A 343 10.16 -20.36 -37.05
N GLY A 344 9.81 -21.17 -38.06
CA GLY A 344 8.54 -21.88 -38.13
C GLY A 344 8.39 -22.88 -36.99
N ILE A 345 9.38 -23.74 -36.79
CA ILE A 345 9.42 -24.71 -35.68
C ILE A 345 9.29 -23.97 -34.35
N LYS A 346 10.08 -22.93 -34.12
CA LYS A 346 10.05 -22.12 -32.89
C LYS A 346 8.68 -21.48 -32.64
N ARG A 347 8.01 -20.98 -33.69
CA ARG A 347 6.63 -20.50 -33.57
C ARG A 347 5.67 -21.62 -33.19
N THR A 348 5.71 -22.75 -33.89
CA THR A 348 4.81 -23.87 -33.60
C THR A 348 5.02 -24.47 -32.21
N THR A 349 6.25 -24.45 -31.68
CA THR A 349 6.54 -24.91 -30.32
C THR A 349 6.04 -23.91 -29.28
N LEU A 350 6.19 -22.60 -29.53
CA LEU A 350 5.60 -21.55 -28.69
C LEU A 350 4.06 -21.62 -28.69
N ASP A 351 3.43 -21.85 -29.84
CA ASP A 351 1.97 -22.00 -29.93
C ASP A 351 1.48 -23.25 -29.18
N LYS A 352 2.26 -24.35 -29.21
CA LYS A 352 1.96 -25.55 -28.41
C LYS A 352 2.14 -25.29 -26.92
N LEU A 353 3.16 -24.54 -26.52
CA LEU A 353 3.39 -24.16 -25.12
C LEU A 353 2.21 -23.33 -24.61
N GLU A 354 1.77 -22.32 -25.36
CA GLU A 354 0.62 -21.49 -25.01
C GLU A 354 -0.67 -22.30 -24.90
N LYS A 355 -0.92 -23.25 -25.81
CA LYS A 355 -2.06 -24.18 -25.68
C LYS A 355 -1.99 -24.99 -24.40
N ASN A 356 -0.83 -25.56 -24.09
CA ASN A 356 -0.64 -26.34 -22.86
C ASN A 356 -0.78 -25.46 -21.60
N GLU A 357 -0.30 -24.21 -21.62
CA GLU A 357 -0.48 -23.24 -20.53
C GLU A 357 -1.95 -22.88 -20.33
N ASN A 358 -2.70 -22.66 -21.42
CA ASN A 358 -4.14 -22.43 -21.37
C ASN A 358 -4.90 -23.65 -20.85
N ASP A 359 -4.55 -24.86 -21.32
CA ASP A 359 -5.14 -26.11 -20.82
C ASP A 359 -4.86 -26.32 -19.33
N LEU A 360 -3.64 -25.99 -18.87
CA LEU A 360 -3.29 -26.00 -17.44
C LEU A 360 -4.11 -24.98 -16.66
N ALA A 361 -4.26 -23.75 -17.15
CA ALA A 361 -5.07 -22.72 -16.51
C ALA A 361 -6.57 -23.11 -16.44
N GLU A 362 -7.10 -23.73 -17.50
CA GLU A 362 -8.45 -24.27 -17.48
C GLU A 362 -8.61 -25.41 -16.46
N LEU A 363 -7.63 -26.31 -16.39
CA LEU A 363 -7.65 -27.42 -15.45
C LEU A 363 -7.53 -26.93 -14.00
N THR A 364 -6.73 -25.89 -13.71
CA THR A 364 -6.65 -25.30 -12.37
C THR A 364 -7.97 -24.64 -11.99
N ILE A 365 -8.60 -23.88 -12.89
CA ILE A 365 -9.95 -23.31 -12.65
C ILE A 365 -10.98 -24.43 -12.41
N LYS A 366 -10.96 -25.51 -13.21
CA LYS A 366 -11.83 -26.68 -13.02
C LYS A 366 -11.58 -27.35 -11.66
N LEU A 367 -10.33 -27.43 -11.22
CA LEU A 367 -9.93 -27.99 -9.93
C LEU A 367 -10.42 -27.12 -8.78
N GLU A 368 -10.24 -25.80 -8.85
CA GLU A 368 -10.76 -24.84 -7.87
C GLU A 368 -12.28 -24.87 -7.79
N ASN A 369 -12.97 -24.89 -8.92
CA ASN A 369 -14.41 -25.04 -8.97
C ASN A 369 -14.87 -26.36 -8.32
N LYS A 370 -14.15 -27.47 -8.57
CA LYS A 370 -14.41 -28.76 -7.89
C LYS A 370 -14.10 -28.70 -6.39
N ARG A 371 -13.05 -27.99 -5.97
CA ARG A 371 -12.72 -27.76 -4.55
C ARG A 371 -13.81 -26.92 -3.88
N ALA A 372 -14.28 -25.84 -4.50
CA ALA A 372 -15.37 -25.01 -4.01
C ALA A 372 -16.68 -25.81 -3.88
N LYS A 373 -17.02 -26.60 -4.90
CA LYS A 373 -18.15 -27.54 -4.85
C LYS A 373 -17.99 -28.58 -3.73
N THR A 374 -16.78 -29.09 -3.52
CA THR A 374 -16.50 -30.07 -2.46
C THR A 374 -16.57 -29.42 -1.07
N LYS A 375 -16.13 -28.16 -0.92
CA LYS A 375 -16.29 -27.38 0.32
C LYS A 375 -17.77 -27.16 0.65
N HIS A 376 -18.58 -26.75 -0.33
CA HIS A 376 -20.04 -26.66 -0.15
C HIS A 376 -20.68 -28.01 0.21
N LEU A 377 -20.26 -29.10 -0.45
CA LEU A 377 -20.74 -30.46 -0.13
C LEU A 377 -20.17 -31.02 1.19
N ALA A 378 -19.17 -30.37 1.79
CA ALA A 378 -18.60 -30.74 3.08
C ALA A 378 -19.24 -29.95 4.24
N GLU A 379 -19.89 -28.82 3.97
CA GLU A 379 -20.82 -28.17 4.93
C GLU A 379 -22.01 -29.08 5.22
N ASP A 380 -22.50 -29.83 4.23
CA ASP A 380 -23.34 -30.99 4.46
C ASP A 380 -22.50 -32.06 5.18
N SER A 381 -22.65 -32.13 6.51
CA SER A 381 -21.93 -33.01 7.43
C SER A 381 -22.18 -34.50 7.15
N MET A 382 -21.65 -34.97 6.03
CA MET A 382 -21.65 -36.36 5.59
C MET A 382 -20.29 -36.94 5.97
N PRO A 383 -20.18 -37.75 7.05
CA PRO A 383 -18.94 -38.42 7.38
C PRO A 383 -18.53 -39.33 6.22
N LYS A 384 -17.32 -39.17 5.70
CA LYS A 384 -16.78 -40.00 4.60
C LYS A 384 -15.66 -40.91 5.11
N GLY A 385 -15.51 -42.07 4.49
CA GLY A 385 -14.39 -42.99 4.75
C GLY A 385 -14.39 -43.59 6.16
N GLU A 386 -13.33 -43.32 6.92
CA GLU A 386 -13.17 -43.86 8.28
C GLU A 386 -14.19 -43.32 9.28
N ASP A 387 -14.59 -42.05 9.15
CA ASP A 387 -15.58 -41.46 10.05
C ASP A 387 -16.97 -42.06 9.84
N LEU A 388 -17.31 -42.47 8.61
CA LEU A 388 -18.52 -43.23 8.34
C LEU A 388 -18.47 -44.61 8.99
N LYS A 389 -17.31 -45.30 8.90
CA LYS A 389 -17.12 -46.60 9.56
C LYS A 389 -17.27 -46.47 11.09
N ARG A 390 -16.65 -45.45 11.70
CA ARG A 390 -16.80 -45.14 13.13
C ARG A 390 -18.24 -44.78 13.49
N TYR A 391 -18.93 -44.01 12.65
CA TYR A 391 -20.35 -43.67 12.84
C TYR A 391 -21.24 -44.91 12.77
N VAL A 392 -21.07 -45.78 11.77
CA VAL A 392 -21.81 -47.04 11.63
C VAL A 392 -21.52 -47.99 12.79
N ALA A 393 -20.27 -48.06 13.26
CA ALA A 393 -19.92 -48.85 14.44
C ALA A 393 -20.61 -48.32 15.73
N ARG A 394 -20.65 -46.99 15.90
CA ARG A 394 -21.43 -46.34 16.98
C ARG A 394 -22.93 -46.61 16.85
N LEU A 395 -23.45 -46.65 15.63
CA LEU A 395 -24.87 -46.92 15.40
C LEU A 395 -25.22 -48.39 15.66
N LYS A 396 -24.34 -49.33 15.30
CA LYS A 396 -24.47 -50.76 15.62
C LYS A 396 -24.41 -51.02 17.12
N THR A 397 -23.48 -50.39 17.83
CA THR A 397 -23.39 -50.51 19.29
C THR A 397 -24.62 -49.92 19.98
N LYS A 398 -25.10 -48.74 19.54
CA LYS A 398 -26.34 -48.13 20.04
C LYS A 398 -27.58 -48.98 19.74
N SER A 399 -27.67 -49.58 18.56
CA SER A 399 -28.72 -50.55 18.20
C SER A 399 -28.67 -51.80 19.09
N GLY A 400 -27.48 -52.31 19.38
CA GLY A 400 -27.27 -53.42 20.31
C GLY A 400 -27.68 -53.08 21.75
N MET A 401 -27.38 -51.87 22.22
CA MET A 401 -27.86 -51.39 23.53
C MET A 401 -29.39 -51.27 23.56
N TYR A 402 -29.99 -50.68 22.53
CA TYR A 402 -31.45 -50.59 22.43
C TYR A 402 -32.12 -51.96 22.48
N LYS A 403 -31.58 -52.97 21.76
CA LYS A 403 -32.10 -54.34 21.80
C LYS A 403 -31.99 -54.97 23.19
N ARG A 404 -30.86 -54.77 23.89
CA ARG A 404 -30.67 -55.24 25.27
C ARG A 404 -31.64 -54.59 26.25
N CYS A 405 -31.73 -53.26 26.28
CA CYS A 405 -32.69 -52.57 27.15
C CYS A 405 -34.14 -52.95 26.83
N ARG A 406 -34.47 -53.21 25.55
CA ARG A 406 -35.79 -53.72 25.17
C ARG A 406 -36.04 -55.13 25.71
N ALA A 407 -35.04 -56.01 25.69
CA ALA A 407 -35.13 -57.35 26.25
C ALA A 407 -35.30 -57.32 27.78
N GLU A 408 -34.50 -56.53 28.48
CA GLU A 408 -34.63 -56.31 29.93
C GLU A 408 -36.03 -55.77 30.29
N LEU A 409 -36.56 -54.82 29.52
CA LEU A 409 -37.93 -54.32 29.73
C LEU A 409 -38.99 -55.40 29.48
N THR A 410 -38.78 -56.33 28.54
CA THR A 410 -39.71 -57.45 28.35
C THR A 410 -39.61 -58.48 29.47
N GLU A 411 -38.41 -58.73 30.00
CA GLU A 411 -38.17 -59.61 31.15
C GLU A 411 -38.81 -59.04 32.41
N LEU A 412 -38.57 -57.76 32.73
CA LEU A 412 -39.21 -57.08 33.87
C LEU A 412 -40.73 -57.06 33.77
N ARG A 413 -41.29 -56.95 32.56
CA ARG A 413 -42.75 -57.09 32.36
C ARG A 413 -43.23 -58.51 32.59
N ALA A 414 -42.47 -59.52 32.17
CA ALA A 414 -42.79 -60.91 32.44
C ALA A 414 -42.73 -61.21 33.95
N GLU A 415 -41.70 -60.72 34.64
CA GLU A 415 -41.56 -60.81 36.09
C GLU A 415 -42.71 -60.07 36.81
N GLY A 416 -43.07 -58.87 36.37
CA GLY A 416 -44.25 -58.17 36.90
C GLY A 416 -45.55 -58.95 36.71
N GLY A 417 -45.70 -59.66 35.58
CA GLY A 417 -46.82 -60.57 35.34
C GLY A 417 -46.80 -61.80 36.26
N ILE A 418 -45.62 -62.39 36.50
CA ILE A 418 -45.44 -63.49 37.45
C ILE A 418 -45.75 -63.00 38.86
N LEU A 419 -45.26 -61.83 39.25
CA LEU A 419 -45.49 -61.20 40.55
C LEU A 419 -46.97 -60.93 40.79
N SER A 420 -47.66 -60.36 39.81
CA SER A 420 -49.12 -60.17 39.87
C SER A 420 -49.85 -61.50 40.02
N ARG A 421 -49.42 -62.56 39.31
CA ARG A 421 -49.99 -63.90 39.48
C ARG A 421 -49.69 -64.49 40.87
N THR A 422 -48.49 -64.29 41.41
CA THR A 422 -48.16 -64.74 42.76
C THR A 422 -48.91 -63.96 43.82
N ASP A 423 -49.13 -62.65 43.65
CA ASP A 423 -49.99 -61.84 44.52
C ASP A 423 -51.41 -62.39 44.54
N ILE A 424 -52.00 -62.69 43.38
CA ILE A 424 -53.35 -63.30 43.31
C ILE A 424 -53.37 -64.67 44.01
N ILE A 425 -52.33 -65.50 43.85
CA ILE A 425 -52.24 -66.79 44.53
C ILE A 425 -52.09 -66.59 46.04
N LEU A 426 -51.31 -65.61 46.48
CA LEU A 426 -51.11 -65.30 47.90
C LEU A 426 -52.37 -64.71 48.51
N GLU A 427 -53.08 -63.81 47.83
CA GLU A 427 -54.39 -63.31 48.26
C GLU A 427 -55.39 -64.46 48.41
N ASN A 428 -55.45 -65.37 47.43
CA ASN A 428 -56.29 -66.56 47.51
C ASN A 428 -55.89 -67.47 48.70
N LYS A 429 -54.59 -67.69 48.91
CA LYS A 429 -54.09 -68.44 50.06
C LYS A 429 -54.28 -67.70 51.39
N LEU A 430 -54.33 -66.38 51.41
CA LEU A 430 -54.58 -65.57 52.60
C LEU A 430 -56.07 -65.59 52.95
N SER A 431 -56.95 -65.66 51.95
CA SER A 431 -58.37 -66.00 52.16
C SER A 431 -58.54 -67.45 52.65
N ASP A 432 -57.75 -68.40 52.16
CA ASP A 432 -57.77 -69.80 52.63
C ASP A 432 -57.10 -69.97 54.01
N SER A 433 -56.15 -69.09 54.38
CA SER A 433 -55.45 -69.14 55.67
C SER A 433 -56.19 -68.43 56.79
N LYS A 434 -57.25 -67.65 56.49
CA LYS A 434 -58.18 -67.15 57.52
C LYS A 434 -59.12 -68.24 58.07
N THR A 435 -59.06 -69.47 57.55
CA THR A 435 -59.90 -70.60 58.00
C THR A 435 -59.12 -71.79 58.57
N MET A 436 -57.80 -71.73 58.73
CA MET A 436 -57.02 -72.85 59.31
C MET A 436 -55.89 -72.38 60.22
N ASP A 437 -56.25 -71.92 61.43
CA ASP A 437 -55.46 -72.24 62.61
C ASP A 437 -55.58 -73.74 62.87
N ALA A 438 -54.45 -74.48 62.78
CA ALA A 438 -54.09 -75.59 63.67
C ALA A 438 -53.04 -76.55 63.05
N ILE A 439 -51.96 -76.75 63.81
CA ILE A 439 -51.23 -78.02 64.00
C ILE A 439 -50.06 -78.35 63.04
N ASN A 440 -48.87 -78.28 63.64
CA ASN A 440 -47.68 -79.13 63.50
C ASN A 440 -46.83 -79.07 62.21
N MET A 441 -45.55 -78.74 62.41
CA MET A 441 -44.35 -79.59 62.17
C MET A 441 -43.10 -78.70 62.24
N MET A 442 -41.96 -79.06 62.84
CA MET A 442 -41.50 -80.26 63.55
C MET A 442 -40.19 -79.88 64.29
N ASN A 443 -40.00 -80.43 65.49
CA ASN A 443 -38.80 -80.35 66.32
C ASN A 443 -37.62 -81.14 65.71
N TYR A 444 -36.39 -80.66 65.92
CA TYR A 444 -35.16 -81.44 65.71
C TYR A 444 -34.62 -81.93 67.05
N GLU A 445 -34.57 -83.24 67.26
CA GLU A 445 -33.85 -83.87 68.37
C GLU A 445 -32.72 -84.76 67.82
N TYR A 446 -31.50 -84.52 68.33
CA TYR A 446 -30.33 -85.37 68.19
C TYR A 446 -30.31 -86.35 69.38
N ASN A 447 -30.26 -87.66 69.11
CA ASN A 447 -30.03 -88.66 70.15
C ASN A 447 -28.62 -89.26 70.03
N ILE A 448 -27.87 -89.16 71.13
CA ILE A 448 -26.64 -89.92 71.40
C ILE A 448 -27.09 -91.23 72.11
N PRO A 449 -26.63 -92.42 71.70
CA PRO A 449 -26.99 -93.67 72.40
C PRO A 449 -26.30 -93.88 73.77
N ASP A 450 -27.12 -94.07 74.80
CA ASP A 450 -26.79 -94.34 76.22
C ASP A 450 -26.37 -95.79 76.53
N HIS A 451 -25.31 -96.32 75.93
CA HIS A 451 -24.74 -97.63 76.36
C HIS A 451 -23.20 -97.61 76.43
N PHE A 452 -22.68 -97.11 77.55
CA PHE A 452 -21.25 -97.15 77.89
C PHE A 452 -20.97 -98.36 78.81
N ASN A 453 -20.40 -99.44 78.25
CA ASN A 453 -19.85 -100.58 78.99
C ASN A 453 -18.37 -100.80 78.60
N GLU A 454 -17.57 -101.35 79.51
CA GLU A 454 -16.11 -101.53 79.38
C GLU A 454 -15.68 -102.38 78.17
N SER A 455 -16.57 -103.23 77.63
CA SER A 455 -16.35 -104.01 76.40
C SER A 455 -16.69 -103.24 75.10
N ASN A 456 -17.53 -102.19 75.17
CA ASN A 456 -17.98 -101.40 74.00
C ASN A 456 -17.13 -100.13 73.78
N ALA A 457 -16.34 -99.73 74.78
CA ALA A 457 -15.47 -98.57 74.70
C ALA A 457 -14.39 -98.71 73.61
N SER A 458 -13.87 -99.92 73.39
CA SER A 458 -12.88 -100.20 72.33
C SER A 458 -13.48 -100.05 70.93
N ASP A 459 -14.69 -100.56 70.70
CA ASP A 459 -15.34 -100.51 69.39
C ASP A 459 -15.86 -99.11 69.04
N ILE A 460 -16.38 -98.37 70.02
CA ILE A 460 -16.76 -96.96 69.85
C ILE A 460 -15.51 -96.10 69.64
N ASN A 461 -14.40 -96.35 70.34
CA ASN A 461 -13.13 -95.67 70.06
C ASN A 461 -12.59 -96.04 68.67
N LEU A 462 -12.72 -97.29 68.21
CA LEU A 462 -12.32 -97.70 66.86
C LEU A 462 -13.17 -97.02 65.79
N GLN A 463 -14.48 -96.88 66.02
CA GLN A 463 -15.38 -96.12 65.13
C GLN A 463 -15.06 -94.62 65.14
N LEU A 464 -14.83 -94.02 66.31
CA LEU A 464 -14.40 -92.62 66.44
C LEU A 464 -13.04 -92.39 65.79
N THR A 465 -12.08 -93.31 65.96
CA THR A 465 -10.75 -93.22 65.35
C THR A 465 -10.84 -93.38 63.84
N ARG A 466 -11.69 -94.28 63.33
CA ARG A 466 -11.99 -94.38 61.89
C ARG A 466 -12.66 -93.10 61.38
N ASN A 467 -13.61 -92.52 62.11
CA ASN A 467 -14.27 -91.26 61.74
C ASN A 467 -13.31 -90.06 61.79
N LEU A 468 -12.39 -90.03 62.76
CA LEU A 468 -11.31 -89.05 62.83
C LEU A 468 -10.34 -89.20 61.67
N LEU A 469 -9.99 -90.43 61.28
CA LEU A 469 -9.14 -90.69 60.13
C LEU A 469 -9.83 -90.35 58.80
N THR A 470 -11.14 -90.62 58.66
CA THR A 470 -11.88 -90.21 57.47
C THR A 470 -12.12 -88.70 57.40
N LEU A 471 -12.31 -88.03 58.54
CA LEU A 471 -12.33 -86.56 58.60
C LEU A 471 -10.95 -85.99 58.31
N LYS A 472 -9.87 -86.58 58.84
CA LYS A 472 -8.48 -86.15 58.56
C LYS A 472 -8.12 -86.37 57.09
N SER A 473 -8.56 -87.45 56.46
CA SER A 473 -8.35 -87.68 55.02
C SER A 473 -9.15 -86.69 54.16
N LYS A 474 -10.42 -86.43 54.50
CA LYS A 474 -11.24 -85.37 53.86
C LYS A 474 -10.65 -83.98 54.05
N LEU A 475 -10.12 -83.68 55.24
CA LEU A 475 -9.52 -82.38 55.54
C LEU A 475 -8.16 -82.23 54.84
N SER A 476 -7.39 -83.32 54.71
CA SER A 476 -6.17 -83.33 53.91
C SER A 476 -6.43 -83.20 52.42
N SER A 477 -7.52 -83.77 51.88
CA SER A 477 -7.89 -83.57 50.48
C SER A 477 -8.36 -82.13 50.22
N LEU A 478 -9.20 -81.58 51.10
CA LEU A 478 -9.59 -80.16 51.05
C LEU A 478 -8.39 -79.21 51.17
N LEU A 479 -7.40 -79.55 52.01
CA LEU A 479 -6.16 -78.77 52.13
C LEU A 479 -5.30 -78.86 50.86
N ASN A 480 -5.26 -80.03 50.21
CA ASN A 480 -4.58 -80.21 48.94
C ASN A 480 -5.27 -79.45 47.80
N ASP A 481 -6.60 -79.34 47.80
CA ASP A 481 -7.37 -78.54 46.83
C ASP A 481 -7.23 -77.01 47.07
N LEU A 482 -7.01 -76.60 48.32
CA LEU A 482 -6.82 -75.19 48.70
C LEU A 482 -5.49 -74.60 48.22
N LYS A 483 -4.41 -75.41 48.14
CA LYS A 483 -3.10 -74.95 47.67
C LYS A 483 -3.11 -74.39 46.24
N PRO A 484 -3.61 -75.11 45.21
CA PRO A 484 -3.66 -74.58 43.85
C PRO A 484 -4.65 -73.42 43.71
N LEU A 485 -5.73 -73.39 44.50
CA LEU A 485 -6.66 -72.24 44.52
C LEU A 485 -6.00 -70.98 45.07
N ARG A 486 -5.20 -71.08 46.14
CA ARG A 486 -4.40 -69.95 46.65
C ARG A 486 -3.40 -69.45 45.62
N GLN A 487 -2.72 -70.36 44.91
CA GLN A 487 -1.75 -69.98 43.88
C GLN A 487 -2.43 -69.31 42.68
N LYS A 488 -3.59 -69.83 42.23
CA LYS A 488 -4.41 -69.16 41.21
C LYS A 488 -4.87 -67.77 41.67
N ASN A 489 -5.23 -67.61 42.94
CA ASN A 489 -5.62 -66.30 43.47
C ASN A 489 -4.45 -65.31 43.42
N TYR A 490 -3.25 -65.72 43.85
CA TYR A 490 -2.05 -64.89 43.74
C TYR A 490 -1.71 -64.52 42.28
N ASP A 491 -1.82 -65.46 41.34
CA ASP A 491 -1.56 -65.19 39.91
C ASP A 491 -2.60 -64.23 39.32
N VAL A 492 -3.86 -64.30 39.76
CA VAL A 492 -4.93 -63.39 39.33
C VAL A 492 -4.73 -62.00 39.96
N ASP A 493 -4.37 -61.93 41.24
CA ASP A 493 -4.08 -60.67 41.93
C ASP A 493 -2.88 -59.96 41.30
N ASP A 494 -1.80 -60.67 40.95
CA ASP A 494 -0.64 -60.08 40.29
C ASP A 494 -0.96 -59.62 38.85
N LYS A 495 -1.79 -60.36 38.10
CA LYS A 495 -2.30 -59.90 36.80
C LYS A 495 -3.18 -58.66 36.93
N TYR A 496 -4.03 -58.62 37.95
CA TYR A 496 -4.90 -57.48 38.22
C TYR A 496 -4.06 -56.24 38.58
N GLU A 497 -3.07 -56.36 39.46
CA GLU A 497 -2.18 -55.27 39.84
C GLU A 497 -1.37 -54.75 38.65
N ARG A 498 -0.84 -55.64 37.79
CA ARG A 498 -0.18 -55.24 36.54
C ARG A 498 -1.12 -54.51 35.59
N ALA A 499 -2.33 -55.02 35.39
CA ALA A 499 -3.34 -54.38 34.55
C ALA A 499 -3.74 -53.00 35.11
N LYS A 500 -3.94 -52.90 36.42
CA LYS A 500 -4.27 -51.65 37.12
C LYS A 500 -3.18 -50.60 36.96
N ARG A 501 -1.90 -50.94 37.17
CA ARG A 501 -0.79 -50.01 36.93
C ARG A 501 -0.73 -49.53 35.48
N SER A 502 -0.98 -50.41 34.51
CA SER A 502 -1.01 -50.03 33.10
C SER A 502 -2.19 -49.10 32.78
N TYR A 503 -3.35 -49.37 33.36
CA TYR A 503 -4.54 -48.53 33.24
C TYR A 503 -4.30 -47.16 33.88
N ASP A 504 -3.77 -47.10 35.10
CA ASP A 504 -3.50 -45.83 35.80
C ASP A 504 -2.49 -44.96 35.04
N SER A 505 -1.47 -45.58 34.44
CA SER A 505 -0.50 -44.88 33.58
C SER A 505 -1.16 -44.29 32.32
N ILE A 506 -1.98 -45.08 31.62
CA ILE A 506 -2.72 -44.61 30.44
C ILE A 506 -3.73 -43.54 30.85
N ALA A 507 -4.47 -43.74 31.94
CA ALA A 507 -5.44 -42.80 32.47
C ALA A 507 -4.78 -41.45 32.78
N SER A 508 -3.64 -41.45 33.49
CA SER A 508 -2.89 -40.21 33.76
C SER A 508 -2.39 -39.53 32.48
N SER A 509 -1.86 -40.29 31.52
CA SER A 509 -1.43 -39.75 30.22
C SER A 509 -2.59 -39.13 29.44
N THR A 510 -3.74 -39.82 29.39
CA THR A 510 -4.95 -39.30 28.74
C THR A 510 -5.51 -38.08 29.46
N GLN A 511 -5.44 -38.04 30.80
CA GLN A 511 -5.88 -36.89 31.59
C GLN A 511 -5.00 -35.68 31.31
N ASN A 512 -3.68 -35.86 31.18
CA ASN A 512 -2.76 -34.79 30.79
C ASN A 512 -3.01 -34.30 29.36
N ALA A 513 -3.30 -35.22 28.42
CA ALA A 513 -3.66 -34.84 27.06
C ALA A 513 -4.98 -34.06 27.02
N ILE A 514 -5.98 -34.49 27.82
CA ILE A 514 -7.27 -33.79 27.96
C ILE A 514 -7.06 -32.41 28.56
N SER A 515 -6.27 -32.25 29.62
CA SER A 515 -6.00 -30.93 30.22
C SER A 515 -5.29 -30.00 29.26
N ASN A 516 -4.34 -30.51 28.46
CA ASN A 516 -3.65 -29.72 27.44
C ASN A 516 -4.62 -29.27 26.35
N LEU A 517 -5.47 -30.17 25.85
CA LEU A 517 -6.49 -29.84 24.86
C LEU A 517 -7.53 -28.85 25.40
N ILE A 518 -7.92 -28.95 26.67
CA ILE A 518 -8.82 -27.98 27.31
C ILE A 518 -8.15 -26.60 27.35
N ASN A 519 -6.88 -26.52 27.74
CA ASN A 519 -6.13 -25.26 27.77
C ASN A 519 -5.96 -24.65 26.36
N GLU A 520 -5.71 -25.47 25.34
CA GLU A 520 -5.65 -25.02 23.94
C GLU A 520 -7.03 -24.54 23.43
N VAL A 521 -8.10 -25.23 23.79
CA VAL A 521 -9.47 -24.80 23.44
C VAL A 521 -9.83 -23.50 24.16
N GLU A 522 -9.42 -23.31 25.41
CA GLU A 522 -9.64 -22.06 26.14
C GLU A 522 -8.81 -20.90 25.57
N SER A 523 -7.55 -21.12 25.21
CA SER A 523 -6.71 -20.07 24.61
C SER A 523 -7.22 -19.66 23.23
N THR A 524 -7.63 -20.62 22.40
CA THR A 524 -8.25 -20.34 21.09
C THR A 524 -9.59 -19.65 21.23
N ARG A 525 -10.42 -20.00 22.22
CA ARG A 525 -11.67 -19.29 22.51
C ARG A 525 -11.43 -17.83 22.91
N LYS A 526 -10.45 -17.56 23.77
CA LYS A 526 -10.07 -16.18 24.14
C LYS A 526 -9.62 -15.38 22.92
N LEU A 527 -8.77 -15.97 22.08
CA LEU A 527 -8.31 -15.32 20.85
C LEU A 527 -9.47 -15.03 19.88
N ILE A 528 -10.44 -15.94 19.77
CA ILE A 528 -11.65 -15.70 18.98
C ILE A 528 -12.46 -14.55 19.58
N GLU A 529 -12.64 -14.52 20.90
CA GLU A 529 -13.37 -13.45 21.57
C GLU A 529 -12.71 -12.07 21.34
N GLU A 530 -11.40 -11.96 21.55
CA GLU A 530 -10.62 -10.75 21.26
C GLU A 530 -10.77 -10.31 19.80
N ASN A 531 -10.58 -11.22 18.84
CA ASN A 531 -10.76 -10.93 17.42
C ASN A 531 -12.20 -10.51 17.08
N THR A 532 -13.21 -11.12 17.72
CA THR A 532 -14.61 -10.72 17.50
C THR A 532 -14.88 -9.32 18.03
N GLN A 533 -14.33 -8.96 19.20
CA GLN A 533 -14.44 -7.62 19.76
C GLN A 533 -13.79 -6.60 18.81
N GLU A 534 -12.55 -6.83 18.36
CA GLU A 534 -11.87 -5.98 17.39
C GLU A 534 -12.68 -5.83 16.09
N MET A 535 -13.22 -6.93 15.57
CA MET A 535 -14.08 -6.91 14.39
C MET A 535 -15.33 -6.05 14.61
N THR A 536 -15.98 -6.14 15.78
CA THR A 536 -17.14 -5.29 16.08
C THR A 536 -16.76 -3.81 16.19
N GLU A 537 -15.58 -3.48 16.74
CA GLU A 537 -15.09 -2.12 16.80
C GLU A 537 -14.77 -1.55 15.42
N LEU A 538 -14.12 -2.34 14.58
CA LEU A 538 -13.85 -1.98 13.19
C LEU A 538 -15.15 -1.80 12.40
N GLN A 539 -16.14 -2.68 12.59
CA GLN A 539 -17.46 -2.53 11.99
C GLN A 539 -18.16 -1.23 12.45
N LYS A 540 -18.10 -0.90 13.75
CA LYS A 540 -18.62 0.39 14.27
C LYS A 540 -17.90 1.58 13.64
N LYS A 541 -16.57 1.53 13.48
CA LYS A 541 -15.79 2.58 12.82
C LYS A 541 -16.17 2.72 11.35
N ILE A 542 -16.32 1.61 10.62
CA ILE A 542 -16.77 1.60 9.22
C ILE A 542 -18.19 2.17 9.10
N ALA A 543 -19.11 1.82 9.99
CA ALA A 543 -20.46 2.37 9.98
C ALA A 543 -20.46 3.89 10.21
N LYS A 544 -19.63 4.40 11.13
CA LYS A 544 -19.43 5.85 11.32
C LYS A 544 -18.89 6.52 10.05
N MET A 545 -17.86 5.94 9.42
CA MET A 545 -17.30 6.47 8.17
C MET A 545 -18.32 6.47 7.03
N LYS A 546 -19.11 5.40 6.86
CA LYS A 546 -20.20 5.36 5.87
C LYS A 546 -21.26 6.42 6.10
N LYS A 547 -21.61 6.69 7.38
CA LYS A 547 -22.54 7.77 7.72
C LYS A 547 -21.97 9.13 7.34
N ILE A 548 -20.69 9.37 7.63
CA ILE A 548 -20.00 10.61 7.24
C ILE A 548 -19.95 10.75 5.71
N GLN A 549 -19.58 9.69 4.99
CA GLN A 549 -19.55 9.69 3.53
C GLN A 549 -20.93 9.97 2.93
N LYS A 550 -21.98 9.36 3.46
CA LYS A 550 -23.36 9.63 3.04
C LYS A 550 -23.74 11.10 3.31
N ASN A 551 -23.41 11.63 4.48
CA ASN A 551 -23.65 13.05 4.78
C ASN A 551 -22.92 13.97 3.80
N ILE A 552 -21.66 13.67 3.44
CA ILE A 552 -20.90 14.45 2.45
C ILE A 552 -21.55 14.34 1.06
N GLN A 553 -22.01 13.15 0.66
CA GLN A 553 -22.71 12.96 -0.61
C GLN A 553 -24.06 13.71 -0.64
N ASP A 554 -24.82 13.66 0.44
CA ASP A 554 -26.08 14.39 0.58
C ASP A 554 -25.83 15.92 0.58
N GLU A 555 -24.74 16.38 1.19
CA GLU A 555 -24.32 17.79 1.18
C GLU A 555 -23.89 18.25 -0.22
N VAL A 556 -23.09 17.46 -0.94
CA VAL A 556 -22.73 17.73 -2.35
C VAL A 556 -23.98 17.77 -3.24
N ARG A 557 -24.97 16.89 -2.98
CA ARG A 557 -26.26 16.90 -3.69
C ARG A 557 -27.10 18.13 -3.36
N SER A 558 -27.11 18.59 -2.11
CA SER A 558 -27.75 19.85 -1.72
C SER A 558 -27.08 21.07 -2.36
N TYR A 559 -25.75 21.09 -2.49
CA TYR A 559 -25.04 22.16 -3.22
C TYR A 559 -25.35 22.17 -4.72
N ALA A 560 -25.61 21.01 -5.33
CA ALA A 560 -25.95 20.89 -6.74
C ALA A 560 -27.40 21.33 -7.07
N ASN A 561 -28.30 21.34 -6.08
CA ASN A 561 -29.71 21.71 -6.23
C ASN A 561 -30.05 23.00 -5.45
N PRO A 562 -30.15 24.18 -6.09
CA PRO A 562 -30.40 25.45 -5.40
C PRO A 562 -31.80 25.60 -4.74
N ASN A 563 -32.71 24.63 -4.93
CA ASN A 563 -34.05 24.58 -4.30
C ASN A 563 -34.27 23.37 -3.37
N GLY A 564 -33.24 22.57 -3.08
CA GLY A 564 -33.31 21.41 -2.18
C GLY A 564 -32.76 21.71 -0.79
N GLU A 565 -33.30 21.04 0.24
CA GLU A 565 -33.04 21.21 1.68
C GLU A 565 -31.73 21.92 2.09
N LYS A 566 -31.87 22.93 2.97
CA LYS A 566 -30.78 23.71 3.58
C LYS A 566 -29.59 22.83 3.96
N SER A 567 -28.40 23.23 3.50
CA SER A 567 -27.15 22.50 3.72
C SER A 567 -26.88 22.35 5.22
N LEU A 568 -26.11 21.33 5.60
CA LEU A 568 -25.72 21.08 6.98
C LEU A 568 -24.92 22.25 7.55
N GLN A 569 -24.16 22.96 6.70
CA GLN A 569 -23.53 24.24 7.03
C GLN A 569 -24.55 25.33 7.37
N ASP A 570 -25.66 25.44 6.63
CA ASP A 570 -26.69 26.45 6.91
C ASP A 570 -27.41 26.14 8.23
N LYS A 571 -27.70 24.88 8.51
CA LYS A 571 -28.29 24.44 9.79
C LYS A 571 -27.34 24.69 10.97
N LEU A 572 -26.05 24.41 10.81
CA LEU A 572 -25.03 24.69 11.83
C LEU A 572 -24.85 26.20 12.02
N ASN A 573 -24.85 26.99 10.95
CA ASN A 573 -24.77 28.45 11.03
C ASN A 573 -26.02 29.04 11.71
N GLU A 574 -27.22 28.55 11.41
CA GLU A 574 -28.44 28.94 12.13
C GLU A 574 -28.35 28.59 13.62
N SER A 575 -27.83 27.40 13.95
CA SER A 575 -27.61 26.99 15.34
C SER A 575 -26.58 27.85 16.05
N ILE A 576 -25.45 28.17 15.40
CA ILE A 576 -24.40 29.06 15.92
C ILE A 576 -24.99 30.45 16.17
N ILE A 577 -25.72 31.02 15.21
CA ILE A 577 -26.40 32.31 15.38
C ILE A 577 -27.38 32.27 16.55
N SER A 578 -28.10 31.16 16.75
CA SER A 578 -29.02 31.00 17.88
C SER A 578 -28.29 30.93 19.23
N GLU A 579 -27.16 30.22 19.30
CA GLU A 579 -26.33 30.11 20.50
C GLU A 579 -25.59 31.41 20.80
N GLU A 580 -25.12 32.13 19.79
CA GLU A 580 -24.54 33.47 19.96
C GLU A 580 -25.57 34.48 20.49
N LYS A 581 -26.83 34.39 20.05
CA LYS A 581 -27.93 35.19 20.62
C LYS A 581 -28.15 34.85 22.10
N LYS A 582 -28.16 33.56 22.47
CA LYS A 582 -28.26 33.14 23.88
C LYS A 582 -27.06 33.62 24.70
N TYR A 583 -25.85 33.53 24.16
CA TYR A 583 -24.63 34.02 24.81
C TYR A 583 -24.71 35.53 25.05
N LYS A 584 -25.15 36.32 24.07
CA LYS A 584 -25.38 37.77 24.24
C LYS A 584 -26.39 38.04 25.36
N LEU A 585 -27.53 37.34 25.37
CA LEU A 585 -28.54 37.48 26.43
C LEU A 585 -27.99 37.11 27.82
N LEU A 586 -27.19 36.05 27.92
CA LEU A 586 -26.55 35.65 29.18
C LEU A 586 -25.50 36.68 29.64
N LYS A 587 -24.73 37.24 28.71
CA LYS A 587 -23.74 38.28 29.02
C LYS A 587 -24.41 39.58 29.47
N ASP A 588 -25.55 39.93 28.90
CA ASP A 588 -26.35 41.08 29.34
C ASP A 588 -26.97 40.83 30.73
N LYS A 589 -27.43 39.60 31.01
CA LYS A 589 -27.83 39.19 32.37
C LYS A 589 -26.66 39.20 33.36
N GLU A 590 -25.46 38.80 32.95
CA GLU A 590 -24.27 38.86 33.80
C GLU A 590 -23.90 40.31 34.14
N LYS A 591 -24.02 41.24 33.18
CA LYS A 591 -23.83 42.66 33.41
C LYS A 591 -24.85 43.23 34.40
N SER A 592 -26.14 42.92 34.22
CA SER A 592 -27.18 43.38 35.15
C SER A 592 -27.00 42.78 36.55
N LEU A 593 -26.58 41.52 36.66
CA LEU A 593 -26.22 40.90 37.94
C LEU A 593 -25.01 41.57 38.59
N LYS A 594 -23.98 41.95 37.82
CA LYS A 594 -22.83 42.71 38.35
C LYS A 594 -23.23 44.09 38.85
N GLU A 595 -24.16 44.77 38.18
CA GLU A 595 -24.72 46.04 38.65
C GLU A 595 -25.54 45.87 39.93
N LEU A 596 -26.41 44.85 39.99
CA LEU A 596 -27.15 44.51 41.20
C LEU A 596 -26.22 44.13 42.35
N LEU A 597 -25.14 43.40 42.08
CA LEU A 597 -24.14 43.05 43.09
C LEU A 597 -23.38 44.29 43.59
N LYS A 598 -23.03 45.24 42.71
CA LYS A 598 -22.46 46.52 43.14
C LYS A 598 -23.44 47.30 44.03
N GLN A 599 -24.72 47.33 43.68
CA GLN A 599 -25.76 47.96 44.49
C GLN A 599 -25.93 47.27 45.85
N SER A 600 -25.96 45.93 45.90
CA SER A 600 -26.10 45.19 47.16
C SER A 600 -24.85 45.31 48.05
N VAL A 601 -23.66 45.37 47.47
CA VAL A 601 -22.41 45.68 48.20
C VAL A 601 -22.43 47.10 48.77
N SER A 602 -22.92 48.07 48.00
CA SER A 602 -23.10 49.43 48.50
C SER A 602 -24.14 49.50 49.62
N GLN A 603 -25.29 48.84 49.47
CA GLN A 603 -26.31 48.75 50.51
C GLN A 603 -25.78 48.07 51.77
N THR A 604 -25.08 46.94 51.65
CA THR A 604 -24.47 46.27 52.80
C THR A 604 -23.47 47.19 53.48
N HIS A 605 -22.60 47.90 52.75
CA HIS A 605 -21.69 48.88 53.35
C HIS A 605 -22.43 50.02 54.10
N GLN A 606 -23.53 50.53 53.54
CA GLN A 606 -24.40 51.50 54.22
C GLN A 606 -25.01 50.91 55.50
N TRP A 607 -25.48 49.66 55.48
CA TRP A 607 -25.99 48.96 56.66
C TRP A 607 -24.90 48.72 57.70
N THR A 608 -23.68 48.33 57.32
CA THR A 608 -22.56 48.17 58.26
C THR A 608 -22.17 49.50 58.89
N SER A 609 -22.22 50.58 58.13
CA SER A 609 -21.98 51.94 58.62
C SER A 609 -23.07 52.39 59.59
N LEU A 610 -24.34 52.09 59.30
CA LEU A 610 -25.44 52.33 60.24
C LEU A 610 -25.24 51.52 61.54
N ILE A 611 -24.85 50.24 61.42
CA ILE A 611 -24.54 49.40 62.58
C ILE A 611 -23.37 49.97 63.38
N SER A 612 -22.32 50.49 62.74
CA SER A 612 -21.18 51.08 63.45
C SER A 612 -21.57 52.39 64.16
N ILE A 613 -22.43 53.21 63.54
CA ILE A 613 -23.01 54.39 64.18
C ILE A 613 -23.85 53.99 65.39
N PHE A 614 -24.72 52.97 65.26
CA PHE A 614 -25.50 52.47 66.38
C PHE A 614 -24.63 51.89 67.49
N LYS A 615 -23.56 51.14 67.16
CA LYS A 615 -22.58 50.66 68.13
C LYS A 615 -21.88 51.81 68.83
N SER A 616 -21.43 52.83 68.09
CA SER A 616 -20.82 54.02 68.65
C SER A 616 -21.81 54.79 69.54
N LYS A 617 -23.11 54.79 69.21
CA LYS A 617 -24.15 55.38 70.05
C LYS A 617 -24.40 54.57 71.31
N ILE A 618 -24.36 53.24 71.23
CA ILE A 618 -24.44 52.33 72.39
C ILE A 618 -23.20 52.51 73.27
N GLU A 619 -22.01 52.61 72.69
CA GLU A 619 -20.75 52.85 73.39
C GLU A 619 -20.73 54.23 74.05
N ASN A 620 -21.16 55.29 73.36
CA ASN A 620 -21.35 56.61 73.98
C ASN A 620 -22.43 56.57 75.08
N PHE A 621 -23.50 55.80 74.91
CA PHE A 621 -24.50 55.62 75.97
C PHE A 621 -23.93 54.85 77.17
N ALA A 622 -23.08 53.86 76.94
CA ALA A 622 -22.38 53.10 77.97
C ALA A 622 -21.30 53.93 78.68
N GLU A 623 -20.57 54.77 77.94
CA GLU A 623 -19.63 55.75 78.49
C GLU A 623 -20.36 56.85 79.25
N ASN A 624 -21.49 57.35 78.77
CA ASN A 624 -22.36 58.23 79.55
C ASN A 624 -22.88 57.51 80.80
N LYS A 625 -23.23 56.22 80.75
CA LYS A 625 -23.56 55.40 81.93
C LYS A 625 -22.38 55.16 82.88
N ARG A 626 -21.14 55.37 82.43
CA ARG A 626 -19.93 55.28 83.27
C ARG A 626 -19.53 56.65 83.83
N ARG A 627 -19.76 57.72 83.07
CA ARG A 627 -19.57 59.12 83.50
C ARG A 627 -20.67 59.58 84.43
N ASP A 628 -21.90 59.16 84.19
CA ASP A 628 -23.02 59.24 85.10
C ASP A 628 -22.95 57.98 85.99
N GLY A 629 -22.32 58.12 87.16
CA GLY A 629 -22.14 57.03 88.13
C GLY A 629 -23.41 56.21 88.36
N ILE A 630 -23.22 54.91 88.62
CA ILE A 630 -24.29 53.93 88.83
C ILE A 630 -25.19 54.38 90.00
N VAL A 631 -26.36 54.92 89.69
CA VAL A 631 -27.46 55.03 90.67
C VAL A 631 -28.18 53.69 90.71
N LEU A 632 -27.76 52.81 91.62
CA LEU A 632 -28.50 51.61 91.99
C LEU A 632 -29.50 52.02 93.09
N ARG A 633 -30.77 52.24 92.70
CA ARG A 633 -31.86 52.37 93.67
C ARG A 633 -32.27 50.98 94.17
N LYS A 634 -31.99 50.70 95.44
CA LYS A 634 -32.89 49.94 96.34
C LYS A 634 -32.96 50.67 97.68
N ASP A 635 -34.14 50.66 98.28
CA ASP A 635 -34.62 51.63 99.24
C ASP A 635 -33.73 51.84 100.47
N GLY A 636 -33.41 53.11 100.73
CA GLY A 636 -33.00 53.60 102.05
C GLY A 636 -31.49 53.62 102.31
N THR A 637 -30.93 54.84 102.36
CA THR A 637 -29.59 55.27 102.80
C THR A 637 -28.46 55.24 101.75
N GLU A 638 -27.96 56.43 101.41
CA GLU A 638 -26.85 56.67 100.48
C GLU A 638 -25.52 56.68 101.24
N THR A 639 -24.64 55.72 100.94
CA THR A 639 -23.21 55.83 101.24
C THR A 639 -22.44 55.66 99.93
N LEU A 640 -21.75 56.73 99.50
CA LEU A 640 -20.77 56.73 98.41
C LEU A 640 -19.51 55.98 98.87
N ILE A 641 -19.15 54.92 98.14
CA ILE A 641 -17.78 54.38 98.16
C ILE A 641 -17.22 54.61 96.75
N LEU A 642 -16.19 55.45 96.66
CA LEU A 642 -15.35 55.62 95.47
C LEU A 642 -14.29 54.50 95.47
N GLU A 643 -14.13 53.82 94.34
CA GLU A 643 -12.80 53.49 93.82
C GLU A 643 -12.53 54.34 92.59
#